data_AF-A0ABD2VNI0-F1
#
_entry.id   AF-A0ABD2VNI0-F1
#
_cell.length_a   1.000
_cell.length_b   1.000
_cell.length_c   1.000
_cell.angle_alpha   90.00
_cell.angle_beta   90.00
_cell.angle_gamma   90.00
#
_symmetry.space_group_name_H-M   'P 1'
#
loop_
_entity.id
_entity.type
_entity.pdbx_description
1 polymer ?
#
loop_
_entity_poly.entity_id
_entity_poly.type
_entity_poly.pdbx_seq_one_letter_code
_entity_poly.pdbx_strand_id
1 'polypeptide(L)'
;MEVESPERGKIGGIAIEIPASDDGETIWSPPRVPPRLLQKLSEPKTSSPTAEEIEAKLRGADLRRQKFYEYLSSKARPKPRSPSQSPTHGEDLGQRLEAKLQAAEEKRMSILAQAKLRLAKLDELRQAAKTGAEMRFRQERAELGTKVELRVQQAEVNRMLLLKANRLRRATLRERTSQSLLRRMARESKYKERVRAAICQKRAAAEKKRMGLLEAEKRRACARVMQVRNVVKSISHQEEVKRREMQIKIEDKLQRAKRQREEYLMQRGKAHNSFCDSYDEIHDQADLLSRKLARCWKQFLTRGKTTFHLAKAYTMLSINENAVKVMPFEQLAMKIESPNTLQRAKGLLDRLELRFKLLRDVDSATSTIGWGDIDHLLKRVATPKKKATPRRSLRSGGAKKTVSNLPAAKTPVKLLRYPVRIVLCAYMILGHPDAVFSGKGEREIALAKSAEKFVREFELLVRIILNGSIQTSDGDTDCGLARRRTFKSQLTEFDSAWCSYLNSFVVWKVKDAQSLEEDLVRAACQLELSMIQKCRITAEGDGGALTHDLKAIQKQVIEDQRLLREKVLNISGGAGIERMDNAISDTRNKYFEAKENGSPVGSPIMQSVSPSPIALAGASSSLGGSNKGGNLLEVSDQKPNRVVRSLFRDELPSKVGSSANNSLQSSHTDEGLVMENELIVNESLHGQRLEFAESSKVADKYDNSIKDKVRETMEKAFWDSVMESMKKDENRYNRVVDLMREARDELCSLAPQSWRQEISEAIDIDILSQLLISGKLDMDYLQKIMDFTLVTLQKLSSPAKEDELKANCQKLFGELADICMDGSENSFILALVRGLRFVLEEIQLLKQEISKARIRMLEPILKGTGALDYLRKAFTKRYGLPSMAMTTLPLTWQWLLSVKDSMDQEFNEHKEALSSLTSGQDRFLPSATLRTGGSFSVKMNKNHASPLTSTEAVDECQECTGDKVDLLVRLGLLKLVNAVSGLTQEGLPETLQLNFFRLRATQAKIQKIIVIATSILVQRQVLQSMQMVLSAADMDKIVQGGAKAVSELLDSNNDADIQEIISTLVKPLEHGDNGTDEMKLQQIKEIMARMLSKSLQAGDAIFVHVARAIYLAGRGVVLGGTGRQGRELAEAALRQVGATVLIDEIADATSVLVMAAHVTVNVHGPWYAQLVDNM
;
A
#
# COMPACT_ATOMS: atom_id res chain seq x y z
N MET A 1 26.72 -44.84 22.08
CA MET A 1 27.28 -44.40 20.78
C MET A 1 28.01 -43.08 20.98
N GLU A 2 29.20 -43.03 21.59
CA GLU A 2 30.45 -43.83 21.44
C GLU A 2 31.32 -43.40 20.25
N VAL A 3 32.66 -43.49 20.30
CA VAL A 3 33.65 -43.34 21.41
C VAL A 3 35.08 -43.37 20.78
N GLU A 4 36.11 -43.40 21.63
CA GLU A 4 37.53 -43.72 21.39
C GLU A 4 38.45 -42.58 20.90
N SER A 5 39.62 -42.23 21.48
CA SER A 5 40.65 -42.87 22.38
C SER A 5 41.99 -43.01 21.61
N PRO A 6 43.14 -43.38 22.23
CA PRO A 6 43.50 -43.46 23.67
C PRO A 6 44.44 -42.27 24.04
N GLU A 7 45.34 -42.21 25.04
CA GLU A 7 45.79 -42.98 26.23
C GLU A 7 46.39 -41.92 27.22
N ARG A 8 47.02 -42.11 28.41
CA ARG A 8 47.45 -43.21 29.31
C ARG A 8 47.47 -42.63 30.75
N GLY A 9 47.18 -43.42 31.80
CA GLY A 9 46.97 -42.88 33.16
C GLY A 9 47.91 -43.39 34.28
N LYS A 10 47.79 -42.80 35.48
CA LYS A 10 48.21 -43.38 36.77
C LYS A 10 47.55 -42.69 38.00
N ILE A 11 46.65 -43.43 38.66
CA ILE A 11 46.41 -43.57 40.12
C ILE A 11 46.60 -42.33 41.03
N GLY A 12 45.55 -41.98 41.82
CA GLY A 12 45.74 -41.61 43.23
C GLY A 12 44.82 -40.54 43.84
N GLY A 13 43.86 -40.95 44.67
CA GLY A 13 43.33 -40.15 45.79
C GLY A 13 42.10 -39.25 45.53
N ILE A 14 41.02 -39.51 46.28
CA ILE A 14 39.96 -38.54 46.57
C ILE A 14 40.04 -38.23 48.07
N ALA A 15 39.96 -36.95 48.44
CA ALA A 15 39.75 -36.52 49.82
C ALA A 15 38.43 -35.72 49.88
N ILE A 16 37.62 -36.01 50.89
CA ILE A 16 36.31 -35.39 51.14
C ILE A 16 36.30 -34.97 52.61
N GLU A 17 35.97 -33.70 52.87
CA GLU A 17 35.62 -33.21 54.20
C GLU A 17 34.14 -32.82 54.17
N ILE A 18 33.36 -33.36 55.11
CA ILE A 18 31.92 -33.12 55.26
C ILE A 18 31.72 -32.31 56.55
N PRO A 19 31.05 -31.14 56.49
CA PRO A 19 30.68 -30.42 57.70
C PRO A 19 29.49 -31.11 58.39
N ALA A 20 29.53 -31.17 59.72
CA ALA A 20 28.43 -31.57 60.58
C ALA A 20 28.28 -30.55 61.73
N SER A 21 27.04 -30.27 62.12
CA SER A 21 26.62 -29.26 63.11
C SER A 21 27.07 -29.63 64.55
N ASP A 22 27.21 -28.69 65.48
CA ASP A 22 26.06 -28.07 66.18
C ASP A 22 26.32 -26.69 66.83
N ASP A 23 25.24 -26.13 67.36
CA ASP A 23 24.99 -24.83 68.02
C ASP A 23 26.05 -24.24 68.99
N GLY A 24 25.97 -22.93 69.25
CA GLY A 24 26.67 -22.27 70.37
C GLY A 24 26.72 -20.74 70.32
N GLU A 25 25.75 -20.07 70.94
CA GLU A 25 25.56 -18.60 70.96
C GLU A 25 26.73 -17.72 71.45
N THR A 26 26.89 -16.57 70.79
CA THR A 26 27.21 -15.22 71.36
C THR A 26 28.49 -14.97 72.17
N ILE A 27 29.35 -14.03 71.71
CA ILE A 27 29.77 -12.81 72.45
C ILE A 27 30.57 -11.82 71.55
N TRP A 28 30.52 -10.54 71.93
CA TRP A 28 30.81 -9.30 71.18
C TRP A 28 32.19 -9.08 70.54
N SER A 29 32.22 -8.12 69.61
CA SER A 29 33.39 -7.67 68.81
C SER A 29 34.25 -6.56 69.45
N PRO A 30 35.59 -6.60 69.29
CA PRO A 30 36.49 -5.44 69.37
C PRO A 30 36.78 -4.81 67.97
N PRO A 31 37.43 -3.62 67.87
CA PRO A 31 37.15 -2.66 66.78
C PRO A 31 37.96 -2.77 65.47
N ARG A 32 37.43 -2.15 64.41
CA ARG A 32 38.10 -1.93 63.12
C ARG A 32 39.41 -1.15 63.26
N VAL A 33 40.53 -1.73 62.80
CA VAL A 33 41.76 -0.98 62.51
C VAL A 33 41.53 -0.08 61.28
N PRO A 34 41.89 1.22 61.31
CA PRO A 34 41.69 2.12 60.17
C PRO A 34 42.49 1.68 58.92
N PRO A 35 41.91 1.73 57.71
CA PRO A 35 42.53 1.18 56.49
C PRO A 35 43.87 1.82 56.12
N ARG A 36 44.14 3.06 56.56
CA ARG A 36 45.44 3.74 56.38
C ARG A 36 46.62 3.02 57.05
N LEU A 37 46.39 2.18 58.07
CA LEU A 37 47.45 1.37 58.69
C LEU A 37 47.66 0.05 57.95
N LEU A 38 46.60 -0.60 57.48
CA LEU A 38 46.71 -1.80 56.64
C LEU A 38 47.45 -1.51 55.33
N GLN A 39 47.14 -0.38 54.67
CA GLN A 39 47.80 0.01 53.42
C GLN A 39 49.33 0.20 53.58
N LYS A 40 49.79 0.71 54.73
CA LYS A 40 51.22 0.85 55.05
C LYS A 40 51.92 -0.45 55.46
N LEU A 41 51.18 -1.51 55.75
CA LEU A 41 51.73 -2.84 56.03
C LEU A 41 51.72 -3.76 54.79
N SER A 42 50.97 -3.37 53.74
CA SER A 42 50.94 -4.06 52.44
C SER A 42 51.95 -3.53 51.41
N GLU A 43 52.65 -2.42 51.68
CA GLU A 43 53.72 -1.94 50.81
C GLU A 43 54.91 -2.93 50.84
N PRO A 44 55.44 -3.37 49.69
CA PRO A 44 56.51 -4.36 49.67
C PRO A 44 57.79 -3.79 50.30
N LYS A 45 58.43 -4.58 51.16
CA LYS A 45 59.62 -4.21 51.93
C LYS A 45 60.70 -3.60 51.03
N THR A 46 60.88 -2.28 51.10
CA THR A 46 62.15 -1.65 50.73
C THR A 46 63.25 -2.28 51.59
N SER A 47 64.42 -2.53 50.98
CA SER A 47 65.56 -3.17 51.65
C SER A 47 65.90 -2.54 53.00
N SER A 48 66.39 -3.36 53.94
CA SER A 48 67.03 -2.88 55.16
C SER A 48 68.06 -1.78 54.83
N PRO A 49 68.05 -0.62 55.52
CA PRO A 49 68.88 0.51 55.14
C PRO A 49 70.37 0.13 55.19
N THR A 50 71.07 0.38 54.09
CA THR A 50 72.48 0.09 53.93
C THR A 50 73.31 0.84 54.98
N ALA A 51 74.47 0.31 55.37
CA ALA A 51 75.34 0.95 56.36
C ALA A 51 75.66 2.41 55.99
N GLU A 52 75.87 2.69 54.70
CA GLU A 52 76.09 4.04 54.17
C GLU A 52 74.93 5.01 54.44
N GLU A 53 73.66 4.56 54.41
CA GLU A 53 72.53 5.43 54.77
C GLU A 53 72.52 5.75 56.27
N ILE A 54 72.87 4.78 57.11
CA ILE A 54 72.93 4.95 58.56
C ILE A 54 74.05 5.93 58.89
N GLU A 55 75.22 5.74 58.30
CA GLU A 55 76.33 6.69 58.41
C GLU A 55 76.00 8.08 57.84
N ALA A 56 75.27 8.19 56.73
CA ALA A 56 74.86 9.48 56.18
C ALA A 56 73.88 10.20 57.14
N LYS A 57 72.97 9.46 57.77
CA LYS A 57 72.04 9.99 58.79
C LYS A 57 72.79 10.39 60.08
N LEU A 58 73.83 9.66 60.48
CA LEU A 58 74.71 10.00 61.61
C LEU A 58 75.60 11.22 61.32
N ARG A 59 76.34 11.22 60.19
CA ARG A 59 77.11 12.39 59.72
C ARG A 59 76.24 13.63 59.57
N GLY A 60 75.00 13.46 59.09
CA GLY A 60 73.99 14.52 59.05
C GLY A 60 73.55 15.03 60.43
N ALA A 61 73.56 14.18 61.46
CA ALA A 61 73.32 14.58 62.85
C ALA A 61 74.53 15.32 63.46
N ASP A 62 75.74 14.88 63.18
CA ASP A 62 76.96 15.53 63.67
C ASP A 62 77.20 16.89 63.01
N LEU A 63 76.89 17.05 61.73
CA LEU A 63 76.83 18.37 61.08
C LEU A 63 75.80 19.31 61.72
N ARG A 64 74.70 18.80 62.29
CA ARG A 64 73.75 19.61 63.08
C ARG A 64 74.31 19.95 64.46
N ARG A 65 75.02 19.03 65.12
CA ARG A 65 75.71 19.28 66.40
C ARG A 65 76.83 20.33 66.23
N GLN A 66 77.69 20.20 65.22
CA GLN A 66 78.74 21.18 64.91
C GLN A 66 78.15 22.58 64.69
N LYS A 67 77.15 22.74 63.82
CA LYS A 67 76.50 24.04 63.56
C LYS A 67 75.84 24.65 64.80
N PHE A 68 75.35 23.82 65.72
CA PHE A 68 74.83 24.27 67.02
C PHE A 68 75.96 24.79 67.94
N TYR A 69 77.09 24.08 68.02
CA TYR A 69 78.27 24.54 68.79
C TYR A 69 78.92 25.79 68.17
N GLU A 70 79.01 25.89 66.84
CA GLU A 70 79.44 27.10 66.14
C GLU A 70 78.55 28.29 66.49
N TYR A 71 77.22 28.13 66.40
CA TYR A 71 76.25 29.15 66.77
C TYR A 71 76.40 29.59 68.24
N LEU A 72 76.58 28.66 69.18
CA LEU A 72 76.84 28.99 70.58
C LEU A 72 78.16 29.75 70.75
N SER A 73 79.26 29.32 70.11
CA SER A 73 80.54 30.02 70.17
C SER A 73 80.50 31.43 69.57
N SER A 74 79.66 31.65 68.54
CA SER A 74 79.44 32.96 67.92
C SER A 74 78.79 33.97 68.87
N LYS A 75 77.98 33.51 69.84
CA LYS A 75 77.42 34.34 70.92
C LYS A 75 78.38 34.57 72.07
N ALA A 76 79.38 33.70 72.26
CA ALA A 76 80.32 33.76 73.39
C ALA A 76 81.53 34.69 73.16
N ARG A 77 81.76 35.18 71.93
CA ARG A 77 82.85 36.13 71.65
C ARG A 77 82.43 37.58 71.96
N PRO A 78 83.13 38.29 72.87
CA PRO A 78 82.85 39.70 73.13
C PRO A 78 83.02 40.55 71.87
N LYS A 79 82.13 41.53 71.67
CA LYS A 79 82.28 42.52 70.60
C LYS A 79 83.58 43.31 70.81
N PRO A 80 84.44 43.49 69.79
CA PRO A 80 85.58 44.39 69.90
C PRO A 80 85.10 45.81 70.21
N ARG A 81 85.77 46.50 71.12
CA ARG A 81 85.43 47.88 71.51
C ARG A 81 85.56 48.81 70.29
N SER A 82 84.51 49.56 70.00
CA SER A 82 84.58 50.73 69.13
C SER A 82 85.50 51.79 69.76
N PRO A 83 86.46 52.38 69.03
CA PRO A 83 87.28 53.45 69.55
C PRO A 83 86.43 54.70 69.81
N SER A 84 86.63 55.31 70.98
CA SER A 84 86.06 56.60 71.34
C SER A 84 86.96 57.73 70.82
N GLN A 85 86.41 58.64 70.01
CA GLN A 85 87.03 59.94 69.76
C GLN A 85 86.01 61.06 69.97
N SER A 86 86.46 62.09 70.69
CA SER A 86 85.78 63.34 70.99
C SER A 86 85.77 64.28 69.76
N PRO A 87 84.92 65.33 69.75
CA PRO A 87 84.64 66.08 68.53
C PRO A 87 85.73 67.10 68.15
N THR A 88 86.02 67.21 66.85
CA THR A 88 86.56 68.42 66.21
C THR A 88 86.31 68.36 64.71
N HIS A 89 85.97 69.50 64.11
CA HIS A 89 85.51 69.68 62.72
C HIS A 89 84.25 68.90 62.29
N GLY A 90 83.33 69.64 61.65
CA GLY A 90 82.08 69.11 61.13
C GLY A 90 82.02 69.24 59.61
N GLU A 91 82.27 68.13 58.93
CA GLU A 91 81.99 67.88 57.51
C GLU A 91 81.57 66.40 57.37
N ASP A 92 81.00 66.00 56.23
CA ASP A 92 80.73 64.60 55.84
C ASP A 92 79.77 63.72 56.67
N LEU A 93 78.87 64.32 57.46
CA LEU A 93 77.65 63.59 57.87
C LEU A 93 76.77 63.19 56.68
N GLY A 94 76.71 64.04 55.63
CA GLY A 94 75.96 63.79 54.40
C GLY A 94 76.49 62.59 53.61
N GLN A 95 77.77 62.64 53.21
CA GLN A 95 78.43 61.55 52.47
C GLN A 95 78.28 60.19 53.18
N ARG A 96 78.40 60.17 54.52
CA ARG A 96 78.29 58.95 55.33
C ARG A 96 76.86 58.42 55.46
N LEU A 97 75.85 59.23 55.20
CA LEU A 97 74.45 58.81 55.13
C LEU A 97 74.12 58.33 53.70
N GLU A 98 74.59 59.05 52.68
CA GLU A 98 74.48 58.67 51.27
C GLU A 98 75.11 57.30 50.98
N ALA A 99 76.37 57.07 51.40
CA ALA A 99 77.04 55.78 51.23
C ALA A 99 76.30 54.61 51.93
N LYS A 100 75.55 54.89 53.01
CA LYS A 100 74.68 53.88 53.66
C LYS A 100 73.40 53.63 52.88
N LEU A 101 72.84 54.66 52.22
CA LEU A 101 71.67 54.50 51.35
C LEU A 101 72.04 53.72 50.09
N GLN A 102 73.16 54.07 49.43
CA GLN A 102 73.70 53.34 48.28
C GLN A 102 73.94 51.86 48.62
N ALA A 103 74.66 51.56 49.72
CA ALA A 103 74.88 50.17 50.16
C ALA A 103 73.58 49.43 50.57
N ALA A 104 72.55 50.14 51.02
CA ALA A 104 71.22 49.56 51.29
C ALA A 104 70.43 49.28 50.00
N GLU A 105 70.58 50.14 48.98
CA GLU A 105 69.98 49.98 47.66
C GLU A 105 70.64 48.84 46.88
N GLU A 106 71.97 48.78 46.82
CA GLU A 106 72.71 47.64 46.25
C GLU A 106 72.28 46.31 46.90
N LYS A 107 72.16 46.29 48.23
CA LYS A 107 71.68 45.12 48.97
C LYS A 107 70.23 44.76 48.64
N ARG A 108 69.35 45.75 48.48
CA ARG A 108 67.96 45.56 48.02
C ARG A 108 67.93 44.99 46.60
N MET A 109 68.73 45.51 45.69
CA MET A 109 68.81 45.06 44.30
C MET A 109 69.40 43.64 44.20
N SER A 110 70.40 43.31 45.00
CA SER A 110 70.96 41.96 45.14
C SER A 110 69.90 40.95 45.64
N ILE A 111 69.11 41.31 46.65
CA ILE A 111 68.00 40.48 47.14
C ILE A 111 66.92 40.29 46.06
N LEU A 112 66.57 41.34 45.33
CA LEU A 112 65.60 41.26 44.22
C LEU A 112 66.12 40.41 43.05
N ALA A 113 67.41 40.48 42.72
CA ALA A 113 68.04 39.63 41.72
C ALA A 113 68.02 38.14 42.13
N GLN A 114 68.38 37.84 43.40
CA GLN A 114 68.28 36.47 43.93
C GLN A 114 66.84 35.95 43.96
N ALA A 115 65.85 36.81 44.26
CA ALA A 115 64.44 36.43 44.23
C ALA A 115 63.97 36.12 42.80
N LYS A 116 64.30 36.98 41.81
CA LYS A 116 64.00 36.74 40.39
C LYS A 116 64.61 35.44 39.88
N LEU A 117 65.88 35.18 40.20
CA LEU A 117 66.58 33.95 39.78
C LEU A 117 65.96 32.68 40.41
N ARG A 118 65.49 32.74 41.65
CA ARG A 118 64.74 31.64 42.29
C ARG A 118 63.39 31.40 41.64
N LEU A 119 62.67 32.46 41.25
CA LEU A 119 61.38 32.34 40.56
C LEU A 119 61.56 31.70 39.17
N ALA A 120 62.51 32.19 38.36
CA ALA A 120 62.83 31.62 37.06
C ALA A 120 63.12 30.11 37.13
N LYS A 121 63.94 29.67 38.09
CA LYS A 121 64.22 28.24 38.31
C LYS A 121 63.00 27.42 38.74
N LEU A 122 62.02 28.03 39.41
CA LEU A 122 60.74 27.38 39.74
C LEU A 122 59.79 27.35 38.54
N ASP A 123 59.87 28.30 37.60
CA ASP A 123 59.13 28.27 36.34
C ASP A 123 59.70 27.20 35.39
N GLU A 124 61.03 27.10 35.26
CA GLU A 124 61.73 26.02 34.54
C GLU A 124 61.28 24.63 35.02
N LEU A 125 61.29 24.39 36.33
CA LEU A 125 60.84 23.12 36.92
C LEU A 125 59.35 22.84 36.66
N ARG A 126 58.50 23.87 36.67
CA ARG A 126 57.07 23.72 36.31
C ARG A 126 56.87 23.42 34.82
N GLN A 127 57.66 24.02 33.93
CA GLN A 127 57.64 23.70 32.50
C GLN A 127 58.15 22.27 32.22
N ALA A 128 59.24 21.85 32.87
CA ALA A 128 59.76 20.48 32.77
C ALA A 128 58.77 19.43 33.29
N ALA A 129 58.08 19.72 34.40
CA ALA A 129 57.02 18.85 34.91
C ALA A 129 55.82 18.76 33.95
N LYS A 130 55.41 19.89 33.35
CA LYS A 130 54.32 19.93 32.36
C LYS A 130 54.66 19.12 31.11
N THR A 131 55.83 19.35 30.50
CA THR A 131 56.27 18.61 29.31
C THR A 131 56.45 17.12 29.60
N GLY A 132 56.97 16.75 30.77
CA GLY A 132 57.05 15.35 31.21
C GLY A 132 55.68 14.67 31.37
N ALA A 133 54.63 15.41 31.77
CA ALA A 133 53.26 14.90 31.80
C ALA A 133 52.66 14.79 30.38
N GLU A 134 52.81 15.81 29.53
CA GLU A 134 52.36 15.78 28.14
C GLU A 134 52.96 14.61 27.36
N MET A 135 54.23 14.28 27.57
CA MET A 135 54.90 13.17 26.89
C MET A 135 54.36 11.79 27.33
N ARG A 136 54.04 11.60 28.63
CA ARG A 136 53.38 10.36 29.09
C ARG A 136 52.01 10.17 28.47
N PHE A 137 51.16 11.20 28.47
CA PHE A 137 49.84 11.13 27.82
C PHE A 137 49.93 10.86 26.31
N ARG A 138 50.97 11.36 25.62
CA ARG A 138 51.23 11.03 24.21
C ARG A 138 51.61 9.55 24.02
N GLN A 139 52.44 8.99 24.90
CA GLN A 139 52.83 7.58 24.88
C GLN A 139 51.64 6.65 25.18
N GLU A 140 50.89 6.92 26.25
CA GLU A 140 49.67 6.18 26.62
C GLU A 140 48.64 6.20 25.48
N ARG A 141 48.43 7.36 24.83
CA ARG A 141 47.54 7.48 23.68
C ARG A 141 48.01 6.67 22.47
N ALA A 142 49.31 6.59 22.20
CA ALA A 142 49.85 5.78 21.11
C ALA A 142 49.73 4.27 21.39
N GLU A 143 49.98 3.85 22.63
CA GLU A 143 49.74 2.48 23.07
C GLU A 143 48.26 2.08 22.99
N LEU A 144 47.35 2.97 23.39
CA LEU A 144 45.91 2.70 23.29
C LEU A 144 45.45 2.67 21.82
N GLY A 145 46.01 3.51 20.95
CA GLY A 145 45.77 3.48 19.51
C GLY A 145 46.08 2.11 18.90
N THR A 146 47.31 1.63 19.06
CA THR A 146 47.72 0.30 18.53
C THR A 146 46.92 -0.86 19.15
N LYS A 147 46.56 -0.80 20.43
CA LYS A 147 45.69 -1.79 21.10
C LYS A 147 44.25 -1.78 20.56
N VAL A 148 43.74 -0.62 20.11
CA VAL A 148 42.44 -0.50 19.43
C VAL A 148 42.53 -1.02 17.99
N GLU A 149 43.54 -0.62 17.23
CA GLU A 149 43.76 -1.08 15.84
C GLU A 149 43.84 -2.61 15.74
N LEU A 150 44.62 -3.26 16.61
CA LEU A 150 44.71 -4.72 16.68
C LEU A 150 43.35 -5.39 16.97
N ARG A 151 42.53 -4.80 17.86
CA ARG A 151 41.18 -5.29 18.16
C ARG A 151 40.22 -5.10 16.99
N VAL A 152 40.33 -4.00 16.24
CA VAL A 152 39.53 -3.76 15.02
C VAL A 152 39.88 -4.80 13.95
N GLN A 153 41.17 -5.00 13.67
CA GLN A 153 41.64 -6.02 12.71
C GLN A 153 41.17 -7.43 13.11
N GLN A 154 41.24 -7.79 14.39
CA GLN A 154 40.74 -9.07 14.89
C GLN A 154 39.21 -9.21 14.72
N ALA A 155 38.45 -8.13 14.97
CA ALA A 155 37.00 -8.11 14.76
C ALA A 155 36.63 -8.23 13.28
N GLU A 156 37.40 -7.62 12.36
CA GLU A 156 37.21 -7.77 10.91
C GLU A 156 37.49 -9.19 10.42
N VAL A 157 38.57 -9.83 10.89
CA VAL A 157 38.87 -11.24 10.59
C VAL A 157 37.73 -12.14 11.07
N ASN A 158 37.24 -11.94 12.30
CA ASN A 158 36.10 -12.70 12.84
C ASN A 158 34.81 -12.47 12.04
N ARG A 159 34.51 -11.22 11.67
CA ARG A 159 33.38 -10.85 10.79
C ARG A 159 33.49 -11.55 9.43
N MET A 160 34.68 -11.60 8.84
CA MET A 160 34.91 -12.26 7.55
C MET A 160 34.79 -13.79 7.63
N LEU A 161 35.18 -14.42 8.75
CA LEU A 161 34.95 -15.84 9.00
C LEU A 161 33.44 -16.16 9.13
N LEU A 162 32.70 -15.36 9.91
CA LEU A 162 31.24 -15.50 10.03
C LEU A 162 30.52 -15.31 8.68
N LEU A 163 30.95 -14.35 7.87
CA LEU A 163 30.42 -14.15 6.51
C LEU A 163 30.74 -15.32 5.58
N LYS A 164 31.96 -15.89 5.63
CA LYS A 164 32.32 -17.11 4.88
C LYS A 164 31.46 -18.30 5.31
N ALA A 165 31.31 -18.56 6.61
CA ALA A 165 30.47 -19.64 7.14
C ALA A 165 28.99 -19.51 6.71
N ASN A 166 28.44 -18.29 6.77
CA ASN A 166 27.06 -18.03 6.31
C ASN A 166 26.89 -18.13 4.80
N ARG A 167 27.91 -17.77 3.99
CA ARG A 167 27.90 -18.04 2.53
C ARG A 167 27.87 -19.55 2.24
N LEU A 168 28.69 -20.35 2.93
CA LEU A 168 28.71 -21.82 2.79
C LEU A 168 27.38 -22.47 3.20
N ARG A 169 26.79 -22.07 4.34
CA ARG A 169 25.46 -22.54 4.77
C ARG A 169 24.36 -22.22 3.75
N ARG A 170 24.40 -21.03 3.13
CA ARG A 170 23.46 -20.64 2.05
C ARG A 170 23.70 -21.43 0.76
N ALA A 171 24.95 -21.77 0.44
CA ALA A 171 25.29 -22.58 -0.74
C ALA A 171 24.77 -24.01 -0.61
N THR A 172 25.02 -24.69 0.52
CA THR A 172 24.55 -26.07 0.73
C THR A 172 23.02 -26.16 0.86
N LEU A 173 22.34 -25.13 1.36
CA LEU A 173 20.88 -25.05 1.32
C LEU A 173 20.34 -24.93 -0.12
N ARG A 174 20.98 -24.09 -0.96
CA ARG A 174 20.65 -23.95 -2.40
C ARG A 174 20.87 -25.25 -3.17
N GLU A 175 21.92 -26.00 -2.84
CA GLU A 175 22.18 -27.31 -3.43
C GLU A 175 21.15 -28.36 -3.00
N ARG A 176 20.85 -28.47 -1.70
CA ARG A 176 19.81 -29.40 -1.19
C ARG A 176 18.43 -29.13 -1.80
N THR A 177 18.09 -27.84 -1.98
CA THR A 177 16.84 -27.44 -2.62
C THR A 177 16.83 -27.70 -4.13
N SER A 178 17.92 -27.48 -4.85
CA SER A 178 18.01 -27.82 -6.29
C SER A 178 17.96 -29.34 -6.51
N GLN A 179 18.66 -30.15 -5.70
CA GLN A 179 18.56 -31.61 -5.73
C GLN A 179 17.12 -32.10 -5.45
N SER A 180 16.42 -31.48 -4.49
CA SER A 180 15.02 -31.79 -4.20
C SER A 180 14.09 -31.46 -5.38
N LEU A 181 14.27 -30.30 -6.02
CA LEU A 181 13.52 -29.89 -7.21
C LEU A 181 13.77 -30.84 -8.40
N LEU A 182 15.02 -31.26 -8.64
CA LEU A 182 15.35 -32.26 -9.66
C LEU A 182 14.64 -33.60 -9.41
N ARG A 183 14.65 -34.09 -8.15
CA ARG A 183 13.91 -35.30 -7.75
C ARG A 183 12.40 -35.14 -7.94
N ARG A 184 11.84 -33.96 -7.68
CA ARG A 184 10.42 -33.65 -7.94
C ARG A 184 10.10 -33.65 -9.44
N MET A 185 10.89 -32.96 -10.27
CA MET A 185 10.68 -32.94 -11.72
C MET A 185 10.77 -34.34 -12.34
N ALA A 186 11.69 -35.18 -11.88
CA ALA A 186 11.79 -36.58 -12.32
C ALA A 186 10.54 -37.42 -11.96
N ARG A 187 9.94 -37.21 -10.78
CA ARG A 187 8.65 -37.82 -10.39
C ARG A 187 7.51 -37.32 -11.27
N GLU A 188 7.44 -36.02 -11.51
CA GLU A 188 6.41 -35.42 -12.37
C GLU A 188 6.52 -35.85 -13.84
N SER A 189 7.72 -36.06 -14.39
CA SER A 189 7.90 -36.62 -15.74
C SER A 189 7.34 -38.05 -15.81
N LYS A 190 7.74 -38.93 -14.88
CA LYS A 190 7.24 -40.31 -14.81
C LYS A 190 5.71 -40.37 -14.63
N TYR A 191 5.11 -39.41 -13.94
CA TYR A 191 3.65 -39.27 -13.89
C TYR A 191 3.06 -38.85 -15.25
N LYS A 192 3.61 -37.82 -15.89
CA LYS A 192 3.18 -37.34 -17.22
C LYS A 192 3.30 -38.43 -18.30
N GLU A 193 4.34 -39.26 -18.23
CA GLU A 193 4.54 -40.45 -19.07
C GLU A 193 3.44 -41.51 -18.85
N ARG A 194 3.13 -41.86 -17.60
CA ARG A 194 2.03 -42.79 -17.25
C ARG A 194 0.68 -42.27 -17.74
N VAL A 195 0.40 -40.97 -17.59
CA VAL A 195 -0.83 -40.35 -18.09
C VAL A 195 -0.91 -40.40 -19.63
N ARG A 196 0.20 -40.10 -20.34
CA ARG A 196 0.28 -40.25 -21.81
C ARG A 196 0.00 -41.69 -22.24
N ALA A 197 0.63 -42.68 -21.60
CA ALA A 197 0.40 -44.10 -21.89
C ALA A 197 -1.08 -44.51 -21.67
N ALA A 198 -1.69 -44.09 -20.56
CA ALA A 198 -3.11 -44.36 -20.29
C ALA A 198 -4.06 -43.69 -21.31
N ILE A 199 -3.72 -42.49 -21.81
CA ILE A 199 -4.49 -41.83 -22.89
C ILE A 199 -4.35 -42.62 -24.19
N CYS A 200 -3.16 -43.05 -24.58
CA CYS A 200 -2.94 -43.88 -25.76
C CYS A 200 -3.68 -45.22 -25.67
N GLN A 201 -3.64 -45.89 -24.51
CA GLN A 201 -4.38 -47.13 -24.27
C GLN A 201 -5.90 -46.91 -24.38
N LYS A 202 -6.45 -45.82 -23.83
CA LYS A 202 -7.87 -45.45 -23.98
C LYS A 202 -8.26 -45.16 -25.43
N ARG A 203 -7.38 -44.51 -26.22
CA ARG A 203 -7.59 -44.28 -27.66
C ARG A 203 -7.63 -45.61 -28.43
N ALA A 204 -6.63 -46.47 -28.27
CA ALA A 204 -6.58 -47.78 -28.92
C ALA A 204 -7.80 -48.67 -28.55
N ALA A 205 -8.25 -48.63 -27.29
CA ALA A 205 -9.46 -49.33 -26.85
C ALA A 205 -10.75 -48.77 -27.48
N ALA A 206 -10.83 -47.45 -27.68
CA ALA A 206 -11.95 -46.81 -28.38
C ALA A 206 -11.95 -47.14 -29.89
N GLU A 207 -10.78 -47.14 -30.54
CA GLU A 207 -10.63 -47.52 -31.94
C GLU A 207 -10.96 -49.00 -32.18
N LYS A 208 -10.51 -49.91 -31.31
CA LYS A 208 -10.89 -51.33 -31.38
C LYS A 208 -12.40 -51.53 -31.27
N LYS A 209 -13.09 -50.75 -30.41
CA LYS A 209 -14.57 -50.74 -30.34
C LYS A 209 -15.20 -50.17 -31.63
N ARG A 210 -14.67 -49.08 -32.18
CA ARG A 210 -15.15 -48.47 -33.44
C ARG A 210 -15.05 -49.46 -34.60
N MET A 211 -13.90 -50.14 -34.75
CA MET A 211 -13.69 -51.14 -35.80
C MET A 211 -14.64 -52.33 -35.64
N GLY A 212 -14.80 -52.86 -34.42
CA GLY A 212 -15.74 -53.96 -34.15
C GLY A 212 -17.19 -53.62 -34.50
N LEU A 213 -17.63 -52.38 -34.26
CA LEU A 213 -18.96 -51.90 -34.68
C LEU A 213 -19.09 -51.79 -36.21
N LEU A 214 -18.09 -51.23 -36.89
CA LEU A 214 -18.06 -51.11 -38.36
C LEU A 214 -18.05 -52.47 -39.04
N GLU A 215 -17.30 -53.46 -38.52
CA GLU A 215 -17.36 -54.83 -39.03
C GLU A 215 -18.72 -55.49 -38.78
N ALA A 216 -19.34 -55.28 -37.62
CA ALA A 216 -20.67 -55.81 -37.33
C ALA A 216 -21.73 -55.22 -38.28
N GLU A 217 -21.62 -53.94 -38.61
CA GLU A 217 -22.46 -53.29 -39.63
C GLU A 217 -22.18 -53.84 -41.04
N LYS A 218 -20.91 -54.01 -41.43
CA LYS A 218 -20.51 -54.66 -42.71
C LYS A 218 -21.10 -56.07 -42.81
N ARG A 219 -21.01 -56.88 -41.75
CA ARG A 219 -21.61 -58.23 -41.68
C ARG A 219 -23.14 -58.17 -41.86
N ARG A 220 -23.84 -57.24 -41.21
CA ARG A 220 -25.29 -57.02 -41.39
C ARG A 220 -25.64 -56.57 -42.82
N ALA A 221 -24.82 -55.72 -43.44
CA ALA A 221 -25.03 -55.30 -44.83
C ALA A 221 -24.88 -56.47 -45.81
N CYS A 222 -23.82 -57.29 -45.67
CA CYS A 222 -23.65 -58.51 -46.45
C CYS A 222 -24.81 -59.49 -46.28
N ALA A 223 -25.33 -59.66 -45.06
CA ALA A 223 -26.49 -60.52 -44.79
C ALA A 223 -27.75 -60.04 -45.53
N ARG A 224 -28.03 -58.73 -45.54
CA ARG A 224 -29.14 -58.16 -46.33
C ARG A 224 -28.96 -58.39 -47.84
N VAL A 225 -27.74 -58.21 -48.37
CA VAL A 225 -27.45 -58.48 -49.79
C VAL A 225 -27.65 -59.95 -50.14
N MET A 226 -27.30 -60.89 -49.25
CA MET A 226 -27.57 -62.32 -49.44
C MET A 226 -29.07 -62.66 -49.37
N GLN A 227 -29.84 -62.01 -48.48
CA GLN A 227 -31.29 -62.14 -48.46
C GLN A 227 -31.92 -61.65 -49.78
N VAL A 228 -31.52 -60.48 -50.28
CA VAL A 228 -31.98 -59.96 -51.58
C VAL A 228 -31.62 -60.92 -52.73
N ARG A 229 -30.38 -61.45 -52.77
CA ARG A 229 -29.96 -62.44 -53.77
C ARG A 229 -30.81 -63.72 -53.73
N ASN A 230 -31.17 -64.20 -52.54
CA ASN A 230 -32.03 -65.37 -52.38
C ASN A 230 -33.48 -65.09 -52.81
N VAL A 231 -34.01 -63.90 -52.51
CA VAL A 231 -35.34 -63.46 -53.00
C VAL A 231 -35.34 -63.34 -54.53
N VAL A 232 -34.32 -62.74 -55.14
CA VAL A 232 -34.19 -62.65 -56.61
C VAL A 232 -34.14 -64.05 -57.26
N LYS A 233 -33.38 -64.99 -56.69
CA LYS A 233 -33.37 -66.40 -57.17
C LYS A 233 -34.73 -67.09 -57.02
N SER A 234 -35.47 -66.79 -55.95
CA SER A 234 -36.82 -67.32 -55.74
C SER A 234 -37.81 -66.75 -56.78
N ILE A 235 -37.72 -65.44 -57.07
CA ILE A 235 -38.53 -64.78 -58.11
C ILE A 235 -38.20 -65.34 -59.50
N SER A 236 -36.91 -65.47 -59.86
CA SER A 236 -36.54 -66.03 -61.18
C SER A 236 -36.98 -67.48 -61.32
N HIS A 237 -36.93 -68.28 -60.25
CA HIS A 237 -37.48 -69.63 -60.24
C HIS A 237 -39.01 -69.64 -60.36
N GLN A 238 -39.72 -68.73 -59.68
CA GLN A 238 -41.17 -68.60 -59.83
C GLN A 238 -41.56 -68.15 -61.25
N GLU A 239 -40.78 -67.29 -61.89
CA GLU A 239 -40.94 -66.95 -63.30
C GLU A 239 -40.64 -68.11 -64.24
N GLU A 240 -39.61 -68.92 -63.98
CA GLU A 240 -39.35 -70.15 -64.74
C GLU A 240 -40.51 -71.14 -64.61
N VAL A 241 -41.06 -71.32 -63.41
CA VAL A 241 -42.24 -72.16 -63.19
C VAL A 241 -43.44 -71.59 -63.94
N LYS A 242 -43.71 -70.27 -63.86
CA LYS A 242 -44.76 -69.60 -64.66
C LYS A 242 -44.52 -69.73 -66.17
N ARG A 243 -43.27 -69.69 -66.63
CA ARG A 243 -42.89 -69.89 -68.05
C ARG A 243 -43.11 -71.34 -68.48
N ARG A 244 -42.77 -72.34 -67.64
CA ARG A 244 -43.06 -73.77 -67.88
C ARG A 244 -44.57 -74.02 -67.84
N GLU A 245 -45.31 -73.43 -66.90
CA GLU A 245 -46.77 -73.46 -66.90
C GLU A 245 -47.37 -72.83 -68.16
N MET A 246 -46.83 -71.71 -68.65
CA MET A 246 -47.28 -71.12 -69.90
C MET A 246 -46.89 -71.97 -71.11
N GLN A 247 -45.71 -72.59 -71.14
CA GLN A 247 -45.32 -73.54 -72.17
C GLN A 247 -46.27 -74.75 -72.16
N ILE A 248 -46.53 -75.36 -71.00
CA ILE A 248 -47.51 -76.45 -70.86
C ILE A 248 -48.89 -75.96 -71.30
N LYS A 249 -49.36 -74.77 -70.88
CA LYS A 249 -50.64 -74.19 -71.34
C LYS A 249 -50.65 -73.85 -72.84
N ILE A 250 -49.49 -73.64 -73.47
CA ILE A 250 -49.34 -73.42 -74.92
C ILE A 250 -49.30 -74.75 -75.67
N GLU A 251 -48.62 -75.78 -75.15
CA GLU A 251 -48.64 -77.15 -75.66
C GLU A 251 -50.03 -77.77 -75.51
N ASP A 252 -50.70 -77.53 -74.40
CA ASP A 252 -52.08 -77.94 -74.13
C ASP A 252 -53.07 -77.14 -74.98
N LYS A 253 -52.78 -75.85 -75.28
CA LYS A 253 -53.47 -75.09 -76.33
C LYS A 253 -53.10 -75.55 -77.75
N LEU A 254 -51.95 -76.16 -78.00
CA LEU A 254 -51.55 -76.70 -79.30
C LEU A 254 -52.12 -78.09 -79.53
N GLN A 255 -52.26 -78.89 -78.49
CA GLN A 255 -53.04 -80.13 -78.51
C GLN A 255 -54.53 -79.81 -78.62
N ARG A 256 -55.03 -78.85 -77.84
CA ARG A 256 -56.40 -78.34 -78.01
C ARG A 256 -56.58 -77.63 -79.34
N ALA A 257 -55.57 -77.04 -79.97
CA ALA A 257 -55.64 -76.50 -81.34
C ALA A 257 -55.28 -77.51 -82.44
N LYS A 258 -54.88 -78.74 -82.09
CA LYS A 258 -54.89 -79.89 -83.00
C LYS A 258 -56.29 -80.52 -82.98
N ARG A 259 -56.81 -80.84 -81.79
CA ARG A 259 -58.20 -81.25 -81.57
C ARG A 259 -59.19 -80.21 -82.12
N GLN A 260 -58.99 -78.93 -81.85
CA GLN A 260 -59.80 -77.86 -82.45
C GLN A 260 -59.43 -77.55 -83.90
N ARG A 261 -58.32 -78.03 -84.47
CA ARG A 261 -58.12 -78.00 -85.93
C ARG A 261 -58.81 -79.17 -86.61
N GLU A 262 -58.93 -80.30 -85.93
CA GLU A 262 -59.81 -81.41 -86.30
C GLU A 262 -61.29 -80.97 -86.18
N GLU A 263 -61.69 -80.31 -85.08
CA GLU A 263 -63.06 -79.77 -84.87
C GLU A 263 -63.35 -78.49 -85.68
N TYR A 264 -62.36 -77.69 -86.10
CA TYR A 264 -62.56 -76.49 -86.95
C TYR A 264 -62.38 -76.79 -88.45
N LEU A 265 -61.80 -77.95 -88.80
CA LEU A 265 -62.07 -78.62 -90.07
C LEU A 265 -63.53 -79.12 -90.11
N MET A 266 -64.12 -79.48 -88.96
CA MET A 266 -65.55 -79.82 -88.85
C MET A 266 -66.49 -78.60 -88.72
N GLN A 267 -66.07 -77.49 -88.08
CA GLN A 267 -66.96 -76.36 -87.72
C GLN A 267 -66.32 -74.98 -87.93
N ARG A 268 -66.94 -74.17 -88.79
CA ARG A 268 -66.44 -72.89 -89.32
C ARG A 268 -67.38 -71.73 -89.00
N GLY A 269 -67.08 -70.84 -88.03
CA GLY A 269 -67.89 -69.61 -87.87
C GLY A 269 -67.76 -68.65 -86.64
N LYS A 270 -66.80 -67.70 -86.69
CA LYS A 270 -66.85 -66.29 -86.16
C LYS A 270 -66.89 -65.98 -84.62
N ALA A 271 -66.61 -64.70 -84.28
CA ALA A 271 -66.41 -64.09 -82.93
C ALA A 271 -66.45 -62.52 -82.96
N HIS A 272 -66.49 -61.79 -81.81
CA HIS A 272 -66.25 -60.31 -81.54
C HIS A 272 -66.37 -59.98 -80.01
N ASN A 273 -66.44 -58.74 -79.44
CA ASN A 273 -65.57 -57.50 -79.33
C ASN A 273 -66.38 -56.35 -78.60
N SER A 274 -65.92 -55.21 -78.01
CA SER A 274 -64.62 -54.68 -77.48
C SER A 274 -64.76 -53.23 -76.88
N PHE A 275 -63.98 -52.82 -75.83
CA PHE A 275 -63.73 -51.43 -75.31
C PHE A 275 -64.93 -50.69 -74.61
N CYS A 276 -64.86 -49.55 -73.85
CA CYS A 276 -63.82 -48.60 -73.33
C CYS A 276 -64.19 -48.12 -71.86
N ASP A 277 -63.98 -46.93 -71.20
CA ASP A 277 -63.37 -45.58 -71.40
C ASP A 277 -63.09 -44.81 -70.04
N SER A 278 -62.67 -43.51 -69.99
CA SER A 278 -62.39 -42.70 -68.75
C SER A 278 -62.28 -41.14 -68.90
N TYR A 279 -62.71 -40.31 -67.91
CA TYR A 279 -62.28 -38.89 -67.63
C TYR A 279 -62.95 -38.27 -66.36
N ASP A 280 -62.23 -37.62 -65.41
CA ASP A 280 -62.86 -36.77 -64.33
C ASP A 280 -61.97 -35.83 -63.45
N GLU A 281 -60.66 -36.06 -63.28
CA GLU A 281 -59.87 -35.57 -62.11
C GLU A 281 -59.66 -34.04 -61.85
N ILE A 282 -60.11 -33.11 -62.71
CA ILE A 282 -59.60 -31.73 -62.71
C ILE A 282 -60.28 -30.78 -61.69
N HIS A 283 -61.50 -31.06 -61.21
CA HIS A 283 -62.24 -30.10 -60.36
C HIS A 283 -61.87 -30.10 -58.86
N ASP A 284 -61.44 -31.22 -58.28
CA ASP A 284 -61.24 -31.34 -56.82
C ASP A 284 -60.13 -30.44 -56.24
N GLN A 285 -59.13 -30.07 -57.05
CA GLN A 285 -57.93 -29.41 -56.55
C GLN A 285 -58.12 -27.94 -56.18
N ALA A 286 -59.03 -27.24 -56.87
CA ALA A 286 -59.36 -25.86 -56.58
C ALA A 286 -60.08 -25.71 -55.22
N ASP A 287 -61.04 -26.61 -54.95
CA ASP A 287 -61.90 -26.48 -53.76
C ASP A 287 -61.22 -26.95 -52.46
N LEU A 288 -60.07 -27.63 -52.56
CA LEU A 288 -59.21 -27.89 -51.41
C LEU A 288 -58.50 -26.61 -50.90
N LEU A 289 -58.29 -25.61 -51.76
CA LEU A 289 -57.58 -24.36 -51.42
C LEU A 289 -58.52 -23.34 -50.75
N SER A 290 -59.74 -23.17 -51.28
CA SER A 290 -60.80 -22.33 -50.67
C SER A 290 -61.02 -22.71 -49.19
N ARG A 291 -61.18 -24.02 -48.94
CA ARG A 291 -61.36 -24.61 -47.62
C ARG A 291 -60.14 -24.47 -46.70
N LYS A 292 -58.94 -24.15 -47.20
CA LYS A 292 -57.75 -23.84 -46.36
C LYS A 292 -57.76 -22.36 -45.95
N LEU A 293 -57.97 -21.43 -46.90
CA LEU A 293 -58.07 -20.00 -46.63
C LEU A 293 -59.15 -19.67 -45.59
N ALA A 294 -60.36 -20.24 -45.74
CA ALA A 294 -61.45 -20.04 -44.78
C ALA A 294 -61.12 -20.53 -43.36
N ARG A 295 -60.33 -21.61 -43.21
CA ARG A 295 -59.85 -22.10 -41.91
C ARG A 295 -58.82 -21.15 -41.29
N CYS A 296 -57.89 -20.61 -42.09
CA CYS A 296 -56.92 -19.62 -41.61
C CYS A 296 -57.62 -18.32 -41.15
N TRP A 297 -58.64 -17.85 -41.88
CA TRP A 297 -59.42 -16.66 -41.50
C TRP A 297 -60.19 -16.87 -40.18
N LYS A 298 -60.91 -18.00 -40.03
CA LYS A 298 -61.57 -18.36 -38.77
C LYS A 298 -60.57 -18.53 -37.60
N GLN A 299 -59.35 -19.02 -37.87
CA GLN A 299 -58.29 -19.12 -36.85
C GLN A 299 -57.66 -17.76 -36.48
N PHE A 300 -57.66 -16.79 -37.39
CA PHE A 300 -57.26 -15.40 -37.10
C PHE A 300 -58.28 -14.73 -36.17
N LEU A 301 -59.58 -14.80 -36.52
CA LEU A 301 -60.67 -14.24 -35.73
C LEU A 301 -60.75 -14.85 -34.32
N THR A 302 -60.71 -16.18 -34.19
CA THR A 302 -60.75 -16.86 -32.88
C THR A 302 -59.52 -16.63 -32.00
N ARG A 303 -58.37 -16.24 -32.57
CA ARG A 303 -57.18 -15.83 -31.79
C ARG A 303 -57.18 -14.34 -31.41
N GLY A 304 -58.03 -13.53 -32.04
CA GLY A 304 -58.64 -12.31 -31.47
C GLY A 304 -57.73 -11.14 -31.08
N LYS A 305 -56.40 -11.21 -31.29
CA LYS A 305 -55.46 -10.18 -30.80
C LYS A 305 -54.51 -9.72 -31.91
N THR A 306 -54.77 -8.52 -32.43
CA THR A 306 -53.86 -7.80 -33.33
C THR A 306 -52.57 -7.40 -32.60
N THR A 307 -51.50 -7.04 -33.33
CA THR A 307 -50.28 -6.51 -32.66
C THR A 307 -50.58 -5.24 -31.86
N PHE A 308 -51.48 -4.39 -32.36
CA PHE A 308 -51.99 -3.21 -31.64
C PHE A 308 -52.69 -3.61 -30.32
N HIS A 309 -53.60 -4.59 -30.35
CA HIS A 309 -54.25 -5.09 -29.13
C HIS A 309 -53.24 -5.68 -28.14
N LEU A 310 -52.21 -6.41 -28.62
CA LEU A 310 -51.18 -6.99 -27.74
C LEU A 310 -50.30 -5.90 -27.11
N ALA A 311 -49.90 -4.89 -27.88
CA ALA A 311 -49.17 -3.72 -27.38
C ALA A 311 -50.00 -2.93 -26.35
N LYS A 312 -51.29 -2.68 -26.64
CA LYS A 312 -52.21 -1.99 -25.70
C LYS A 312 -52.44 -2.79 -24.42
N ALA A 313 -52.56 -4.12 -24.52
CA ALA A 313 -52.70 -4.99 -23.35
C ALA A 313 -51.40 -5.09 -22.52
N TYR A 314 -50.23 -4.86 -23.13
CA TYR A 314 -48.93 -4.79 -22.45
C TYR A 314 -48.71 -3.43 -21.78
N THR A 315 -48.97 -2.30 -22.46
CA THR A 315 -48.84 -0.97 -21.85
C THR A 315 -49.78 -0.76 -20.66
N MET A 316 -50.96 -1.42 -20.67
CA MET A 316 -51.86 -1.53 -19.50
C MET A 316 -51.25 -2.23 -18.26
N LEU A 317 -50.02 -2.77 -18.32
CA LEU A 317 -49.31 -3.29 -17.15
C LEU A 317 -48.51 -2.21 -16.39
N SER A 318 -48.35 -1.01 -16.97
CA SER A 318 -47.57 0.11 -16.41
C SER A 318 -46.12 -0.27 -16.04
N ILE A 319 -45.49 -1.11 -16.86
CA ILE A 319 -44.05 -1.39 -16.83
C ILE A 319 -43.42 -0.57 -17.96
N ASN A 320 -42.74 0.52 -17.60
CA ASN A 320 -41.97 1.37 -18.52
C ASN A 320 -40.74 1.97 -17.80
N GLU A 321 -39.77 2.50 -18.56
CA GLU A 321 -38.52 3.06 -18.03
C GLU A 321 -38.73 3.99 -16.82
N ASN A 322 -39.71 4.90 -16.89
CA ASN A 322 -39.94 5.90 -15.84
C ASN A 322 -40.59 5.32 -14.58
N ALA A 323 -41.62 4.48 -14.70
CA ALA A 323 -42.28 3.88 -13.53
C ALA A 323 -41.36 2.86 -12.82
N VAL A 324 -40.48 2.20 -13.57
CA VAL A 324 -39.56 1.18 -13.05
C VAL A 324 -38.41 1.78 -12.23
N LYS A 325 -37.96 3.01 -12.54
CA LYS A 325 -36.97 3.76 -11.74
C LYS A 325 -37.54 4.33 -10.42
N VAL A 326 -38.86 4.46 -10.29
CA VAL A 326 -39.53 5.06 -9.12
C VAL A 326 -40.17 4.00 -8.20
N MET A 327 -40.49 2.83 -8.71
CA MET A 327 -41.17 1.76 -7.97
C MET A 327 -40.19 0.90 -7.17
N PRO A 328 -40.42 0.61 -5.87
CA PRO A 328 -39.56 -0.25 -5.06
C PRO A 328 -39.37 -1.67 -5.63
N PHE A 329 -38.22 -2.28 -5.35
CA PHE A 329 -37.77 -3.57 -5.91
C PHE A 329 -38.78 -4.70 -5.69
N GLU A 330 -39.33 -4.83 -4.48
CA GLU A 330 -40.27 -5.89 -4.10
C GLU A 330 -41.59 -5.75 -4.87
N GLN A 331 -42.06 -4.52 -5.05
CA GLN A 331 -43.29 -4.22 -5.81
C GLN A 331 -43.09 -4.51 -7.30
N LEU A 332 -41.91 -4.20 -7.86
CA LEU A 332 -41.54 -4.51 -9.23
C LEU A 332 -41.43 -6.02 -9.45
N ALA A 333 -40.77 -6.74 -8.54
CA ALA A 333 -40.63 -8.20 -8.58
C ALA A 333 -42.00 -8.89 -8.57
N MET A 334 -42.89 -8.53 -7.64
CA MET A 334 -44.25 -9.08 -7.56
C MET A 334 -45.07 -8.82 -8.83
N LYS A 335 -44.95 -7.65 -9.47
CA LYS A 335 -45.60 -7.36 -10.76
C LYS A 335 -45.06 -8.21 -11.90
N ILE A 336 -43.74 -8.44 -11.95
CA ILE A 336 -43.05 -9.24 -12.97
C ILE A 336 -43.33 -10.75 -12.83
N GLU A 337 -43.39 -11.26 -11.59
CA GLU A 337 -43.71 -12.65 -11.29
C GLU A 337 -45.18 -13.00 -11.58
N SER A 338 -46.08 -12.01 -11.56
CA SER A 338 -47.52 -12.24 -11.70
C SER A 338 -47.88 -12.95 -13.03
N PRO A 339 -48.77 -13.96 -13.00
CA PRO A 339 -49.08 -14.77 -14.19
C PRO A 339 -49.74 -13.95 -15.31
N ASN A 340 -50.48 -12.90 -14.96
CA ASN A 340 -51.08 -11.96 -15.92
C ASN A 340 -50.01 -11.18 -16.71
N THR A 341 -49.00 -10.61 -16.02
CA THR A 341 -47.85 -9.96 -16.68
C THR A 341 -47.13 -10.92 -17.61
N LEU A 342 -46.76 -12.10 -17.10
CA LEU A 342 -46.07 -13.12 -17.90
C LEU A 342 -46.88 -13.56 -19.13
N GLN A 343 -48.20 -13.75 -19.00
CA GLN A 343 -49.06 -14.17 -20.11
C GLN A 343 -49.24 -13.07 -21.17
N ARG A 344 -49.39 -11.80 -20.77
CA ARG A 344 -49.54 -10.68 -21.71
C ARG A 344 -48.23 -10.35 -22.42
N ALA A 345 -47.13 -10.27 -21.68
CA ALA A 345 -45.80 -10.07 -22.24
C ALA A 345 -45.44 -11.20 -23.23
N LYS A 346 -45.74 -12.47 -22.88
CA LYS A 346 -45.58 -13.61 -23.80
C LYS A 346 -46.37 -13.42 -25.09
N GLY A 347 -47.65 -13.05 -24.99
CA GLY A 347 -48.51 -12.89 -26.17
C GLY A 347 -47.97 -11.85 -27.17
N LEU A 348 -47.36 -10.77 -26.67
CA LEU A 348 -46.69 -9.77 -27.51
C LEU A 348 -45.37 -10.30 -28.10
N LEU A 349 -44.50 -10.90 -27.28
CA LEU A 349 -43.18 -11.41 -27.70
C LEU A 349 -43.29 -12.57 -28.70
N ASP A 350 -44.17 -13.54 -28.48
CA ASP A 350 -44.45 -14.63 -29.43
C ASP A 350 -44.91 -14.06 -30.79
N ARG A 351 -45.64 -12.93 -30.79
CA ARG A 351 -46.13 -12.27 -32.02
C ARG A 351 -45.05 -11.44 -32.71
N LEU A 352 -44.12 -10.84 -31.97
CA LEU A 352 -42.93 -10.19 -32.52
C LEU A 352 -41.97 -11.21 -33.13
N GLU A 353 -41.72 -12.35 -32.46
CA GLU A 353 -40.90 -13.45 -32.99
C GLU A 353 -41.46 -14.00 -34.31
N LEU A 354 -42.78 -14.13 -34.43
CA LEU A 354 -43.42 -14.51 -35.70
C LEU A 354 -43.25 -13.45 -36.79
N ARG A 355 -43.32 -12.15 -36.46
CA ARG A 355 -43.07 -11.07 -37.45
C ARG A 355 -41.60 -11.01 -37.87
N PHE A 356 -40.67 -11.20 -36.95
CA PHE A 356 -39.23 -11.22 -37.24
C PHE A 356 -38.86 -12.43 -38.12
N LYS A 357 -39.44 -13.60 -37.87
CA LYS A 357 -39.26 -14.79 -38.73
C LYS A 357 -39.83 -14.56 -40.14
N LEU A 358 -41.04 -14.01 -40.26
CA LEU A 358 -41.61 -13.65 -41.56
C LEU A 358 -40.78 -12.59 -42.30
N LEU A 359 -40.11 -11.68 -41.59
CA LEU A 359 -39.20 -10.70 -42.20
C LEU A 359 -37.94 -11.38 -42.75
N ARG A 360 -37.29 -12.23 -41.95
CA ARG A 360 -36.14 -13.05 -42.34
C ARG A 360 -36.46 -13.94 -43.55
N ASP A 361 -37.65 -14.54 -43.57
CA ASP A 361 -38.10 -15.45 -44.63
C ASP A 361 -38.48 -14.71 -45.94
N VAL A 362 -38.51 -13.37 -45.93
CA VAL A 362 -38.63 -12.50 -47.11
C VAL A 362 -37.27 -11.94 -47.54
N ASP A 363 -36.49 -11.38 -46.61
CA ASP A 363 -35.22 -10.71 -46.93
C ASP A 363 -34.08 -11.67 -47.34
N SER A 364 -34.24 -12.97 -47.05
CA SER A 364 -33.33 -14.04 -47.48
C SER A 364 -33.41 -14.37 -48.97
N ALA A 365 -34.39 -13.82 -49.71
CA ALA A 365 -34.40 -13.87 -51.17
C ALA A 365 -33.47 -12.82 -51.82
N THR A 366 -32.99 -11.82 -51.06
CA THR A 366 -32.35 -10.62 -51.62
C THR A 366 -31.05 -10.16 -50.95
N SER A 367 -30.58 -10.78 -49.85
CA SER A 367 -29.32 -10.36 -49.22
C SER A 367 -28.59 -11.46 -48.43
N THR A 368 -27.29 -11.64 -48.71
CA THR A 368 -26.41 -12.62 -48.05
C THR A 368 -25.77 -12.05 -46.78
N ILE A 369 -26.60 -11.57 -45.84
CA ILE A 369 -26.14 -11.11 -44.52
C ILE A 369 -26.29 -12.24 -43.50
N GLY A 370 -25.25 -12.50 -42.70
CA GLY A 370 -25.26 -13.52 -41.65
C GLY A 370 -25.88 -13.01 -40.34
N TRP A 371 -27.18 -13.17 -40.17
CA TRP A 371 -27.89 -12.79 -38.93
C TRP A 371 -27.66 -13.85 -37.82
N GLY A 372 -27.22 -13.41 -36.63
CA GLY A 372 -26.56 -14.27 -35.64
C GLY A 372 -27.37 -15.47 -35.10
N ASP A 373 -26.67 -16.60 -34.91
CA ASP A 373 -27.17 -17.77 -34.17
C ASP A 373 -27.12 -17.52 -32.65
N ILE A 374 -28.31 -17.48 -32.04
CA ILE A 374 -28.52 -17.25 -30.61
C ILE A 374 -28.83 -18.57 -29.88
N ASP A 375 -29.05 -19.69 -30.58
CA ASP A 375 -29.51 -20.93 -29.95
C ASP A 375 -28.48 -21.47 -28.93
N HIS A 376 -27.19 -21.19 -29.13
CA HIS A 376 -26.14 -21.54 -28.17
C HIS A 376 -26.22 -20.73 -26.86
N LEU A 377 -26.65 -19.46 -26.91
CA LEU A 377 -26.90 -18.63 -25.72
C LEU A 377 -28.21 -19.06 -25.04
N LEU A 378 -29.28 -19.27 -25.80
CA LEU A 378 -30.58 -19.71 -25.27
C LEU A 378 -30.50 -21.07 -24.57
N LYS A 379 -29.65 -21.99 -25.07
CA LYS A 379 -29.36 -23.28 -24.39
C LYS A 379 -28.66 -23.12 -23.03
N ARG A 380 -27.92 -22.03 -22.78
CA ARG A 380 -27.27 -21.76 -21.48
C ARG A 380 -28.23 -21.18 -20.42
N VAL A 381 -29.32 -20.53 -20.82
CA VAL A 381 -30.32 -19.94 -19.90
C VAL A 381 -31.60 -20.79 -19.79
N ALA A 382 -31.72 -21.87 -20.58
CA ALA A 382 -32.84 -22.79 -20.52
C ALA A 382 -32.85 -23.57 -19.18
N THR A 383 -33.85 -23.30 -18.33
CA THR A 383 -33.95 -23.95 -17.02
C THR A 383 -34.12 -25.47 -17.14
N PRO A 384 -33.30 -26.29 -16.45
CA PRO A 384 -33.52 -27.72 -16.41
C PRO A 384 -34.85 -28.00 -15.69
N LYS A 385 -35.73 -28.79 -16.31
CA LYS A 385 -36.94 -29.27 -15.62
C LYS A 385 -36.51 -30.12 -14.43
N LYS A 386 -36.89 -29.70 -13.21
CA LYS A 386 -36.80 -30.55 -12.01
C LYS A 386 -37.37 -31.93 -12.35
N LYS A 387 -36.57 -32.99 -12.20
CA LYS A 387 -37.10 -34.35 -12.15
C LYS A 387 -38.10 -34.38 -10.99
N ALA A 388 -39.36 -34.66 -11.28
CA ALA A 388 -40.33 -34.89 -10.22
C ALA A 388 -39.90 -36.15 -9.46
N THR A 389 -39.39 -35.97 -8.24
CA THR A 389 -39.16 -37.07 -7.31
C THR A 389 -40.51 -37.75 -7.02
N PRO A 390 -40.58 -39.10 -7.07
CA PRO A 390 -41.85 -39.79 -6.93
C PRO A 390 -42.38 -39.62 -5.51
N ARG A 391 -43.43 -38.81 -5.33
CA ARG A 391 -44.18 -38.78 -4.06
C ARG A 391 -44.72 -40.17 -3.78
N ARG A 392 -44.30 -40.76 -2.66
CA ARG A 392 -44.69 -42.09 -2.21
C ARG A 392 -46.11 -42.05 -1.62
N SER A 393 -47.12 -41.88 -2.46
CA SER A 393 -48.53 -41.87 -2.04
C SER A 393 -48.96 -43.24 -1.53
N LEU A 394 -49.40 -43.29 -0.27
CA LEU A 394 -50.06 -44.47 0.27
C LEU A 394 -51.48 -44.60 -0.31
N ARG A 395 -51.86 -45.83 -0.68
CA ARG A 395 -53.22 -46.33 -0.91
C ARG A 395 -54.23 -45.40 -1.61
N SER A 396 -54.36 -45.57 -2.91
CA SER A 396 -55.69 -45.74 -3.53
C SER A 396 -55.58 -46.75 -4.67
N GLY A 397 -56.60 -47.59 -4.89
CA GLY A 397 -56.56 -48.71 -5.83
C GLY A 397 -57.52 -48.55 -7.01
N GLY A 398 -57.16 -49.09 -8.17
CA GLY A 398 -58.07 -49.16 -9.32
C GLY A 398 -57.39 -49.41 -10.67
N ALA A 399 -57.97 -50.32 -11.45
CA ALA A 399 -57.79 -50.54 -12.90
C ALA A 399 -56.35 -50.76 -13.45
N LYS A 400 -56.11 -51.99 -13.93
CA LYS A 400 -54.94 -52.34 -14.78
C LYS A 400 -55.02 -51.62 -16.14
N LYS A 401 -53.91 -51.11 -16.66
CA LYS A 401 -53.68 -50.91 -18.11
C LYS A 401 -52.30 -51.41 -18.53
N THR A 402 -52.22 -51.88 -19.76
CA THR A 402 -51.11 -52.68 -20.31
C THR A 402 -49.86 -51.85 -20.62
N VAL A 403 -48.69 -52.48 -20.49
CA VAL A 403 -47.39 -51.87 -20.79
C VAL A 403 -47.13 -51.91 -22.29
N SER A 404 -47.18 -50.76 -22.96
CA SER A 404 -46.70 -50.59 -24.33
C SER A 404 -45.28 -50.03 -24.33
N ASN A 405 -44.27 -50.90 -24.41
CA ASN A 405 -42.86 -50.49 -24.53
C ASN A 405 -42.55 -49.93 -25.93
N LEU A 406 -42.83 -48.65 -26.13
CA LEU A 406 -42.34 -47.89 -27.29
C LEU A 406 -41.42 -46.76 -26.80
N PRO A 407 -40.17 -46.65 -27.27
CA PRO A 407 -39.27 -45.60 -26.82
C PRO A 407 -39.78 -44.23 -27.29
N ALA A 408 -40.28 -43.42 -26.35
CA ALA A 408 -40.77 -42.08 -26.63
C ALA A 408 -39.65 -41.22 -27.25
N ALA A 409 -39.75 -41.00 -28.56
CA ALA A 409 -38.81 -40.15 -29.29
C ALA A 409 -38.79 -38.76 -28.64
N LYS A 410 -37.61 -38.31 -28.20
CA LYS A 410 -37.43 -37.01 -27.55
C LYS A 410 -37.70 -35.89 -28.56
N THR A 411 -38.96 -35.45 -28.66
CA THR A 411 -39.32 -34.25 -29.43
C THR A 411 -38.45 -33.08 -28.96
N PRO A 412 -37.62 -32.48 -29.82
CA PRO A 412 -36.73 -31.40 -29.39
C PRO A 412 -37.56 -30.22 -28.90
N VAL A 413 -37.26 -29.75 -27.69
CA VAL A 413 -38.01 -28.63 -27.08
C VAL A 413 -37.71 -27.37 -27.88
N LYS A 414 -38.72 -26.85 -28.58
CA LYS A 414 -38.60 -25.66 -29.41
C LYS A 414 -38.33 -24.44 -28.53
N LEU A 415 -37.12 -23.90 -28.62
CA LEU A 415 -36.72 -22.68 -27.93
C LEU A 415 -37.43 -21.47 -28.54
N LEU A 416 -37.76 -20.48 -27.70
CA LEU A 416 -38.27 -19.17 -28.11
C LEU A 416 -37.09 -18.19 -28.18
N ARG A 417 -37.07 -17.30 -29.18
CA ARG A 417 -36.00 -16.30 -29.38
C ARG A 417 -35.99 -15.25 -28.28
N TYR A 418 -37.16 -14.92 -27.73
CA TYR A 418 -37.35 -13.94 -26.65
C TYR A 418 -37.98 -14.57 -25.39
N PRO A 419 -37.21 -15.21 -24.49
CA PRO A 419 -37.75 -15.78 -23.27
C PRO A 419 -38.24 -14.69 -22.30
N VAL A 420 -39.56 -14.68 -22.06
CA VAL A 420 -40.31 -13.62 -21.34
C VAL A 420 -39.66 -13.18 -20.01
N ARG A 421 -39.18 -14.13 -19.20
CA ARG A 421 -38.54 -13.80 -17.91
C ARG A 421 -37.25 -13.00 -18.10
N ILE A 422 -36.43 -13.33 -19.10
CA ILE A 422 -35.18 -12.60 -19.40
C ILE A 422 -35.51 -11.18 -19.92
N VAL A 423 -36.52 -11.04 -20.78
CA VAL A 423 -37.00 -9.72 -21.24
C VAL A 423 -37.45 -8.83 -20.07
N LEU A 424 -38.16 -9.38 -19.09
CA LEU A 424 -38.59 -8.63 -17.91
C LEU A 424 -37.45 -8.35 -16.91
N CYS A 425 -36.41 -9.20 -16.87
CA CYS A 425 -35.20 -8.91 -16.08
C CYS A 425 -34.45 -7.67 -16.56
N ALA A 426 -34.57 -7.25 -17.84
CA ALA A 426 -33.99 -6.01 -18.32
C ALA A 426 -34.55 -4.78 -17.57
N TYR A 427 -35.86 -4.78 -17.28
CA TYR A 427 -36.50 -3.75 -16.44
C TYR A 427 -36.01 -3.80 -14.98
N MET A 428 -35.81 -4.99 -14.40
CA MET A 428 -35.25 -5.10 -13.04
C MET A 428 -33.85 -4.51 -12.95
N ILE A 429 -32.99 -4.77 -13.94
CA ILE A 429 -31.63 -4.23 -14.04
C ILE A 429 -31.64 -2.70 -14.22
N LEU A 430 -32.61 -2.17 -14.99
CA LEU A 430 -32.75 -0.73 -15.25
C LEU A 430 -33.28 0.06 -14.05
N GLY A 431 -34.16 -0.53 -13.24
CA GLY A 431 -34.72 0.11 -12.05
C GLY A 431 -33.85 -0.02 -10.81
N HIS A 432 -33.30 -1.22 -10.56
CA HIS A 432 -32.61 -1.56 -9.29
C HIS A 432 -31.30 -2.32 -9.54
N PRO A 433 -30.30 -1.72 -10.20
CA PRO A 433 -29.01 -2.38 -10.46
C PRO A 433 -28.35 -2.86 -9.16
N ASP A 434 -28.44 -2.07 -8.09
CA ASP A 434 -27.84 -2.36 -6.78
C ASP A 434 -28.54 -3.48 -6.00
N ALA A 435 -29.74 -3.92 -6.43
CA ALA A 435 -30.44 -5.09 -5.88
C ALA A 435 -30.27 -6.34 -6.76
N VAL A 436 -29.90 -6.19 -8.03
CA VAL A 436 -29.70 -7.30 -8.99
C VAL A 436 -28.22 -7.72 -9.07
N PHE A 437 -27.28 -6.81 -8.82
CA PHE A 437 -25.84 -7.09 -8.85
C PHE A 437 -25.24 -7.20 -7.45
N SER A 438 -24.43 -8.24 -7.22
CA SER A 438 -23.65 -8.44 -5.99
C SER A 438 -22.40 -7.54 -5.87
N GLY A 439 -22.16 -6.67 -6.85
CA GLY A 439 -21.05 -5.72 -6.88
C GLY A 439 -21.01 -4.93 -8.19
N LYS A 440 -20.24 -3.83 -8.23
CA LYS A 440 -20.09 -2.97 -9.41
C LYS A 440 -18.80 -3.33 -10.16
N GLY A 441 -18.91 -3.61 -11.45
CA GLY A 441 -17.80 -4.02 -12.30
C GLY A 441 -18.13 -3.88 -13.79
N GLU A 442 -17.13 -4.03 -14.67
CA GLU A 442 -17.26 -3.76 -16.12
C GLU A 442 -18.39 -4.55 -16.79
N ARG A 443 -18.58 -5.83 -16.40
CA ARG A 443 -19.58 -6.72 -17.00
C ARG A 443 -20.99 -6.34 -16.55
N GLU A 444 -21.11 -5.93 -15.30
CA GLU A 444 -22.33 -5.46 -14.67
C GLU A 444 -22.74 -4.09 -15.24
N ILE A 445 -21.78 -3.19 -15.48
CA ILE A 445 -21.97 -1.91 -16.20
C ILE A 445 -22.36 -2.14 -17.66
N ALA A 446 -21.69 -3.06 -18.36
CA ALA A 446 -22.03 -3.42 -19.75
C ALA A 446 -23.44 -4.05 -19.85
N LEU A 447 -23.83 -4.87 -18.87
CA LEU A 447 -25.17 -5.42 -18.77
C LEU A 447 -26.21 -4.33 -18.48
N ALA A 448 -25.93 -3.37 -17.59
CA ALA A 448 -26.82 -2.23 -17.35
C ALA A 448 -27.03 -1.39 -18.62
N LYS A 449 -25.95 -0.97 -19.30
CA LYS A 449 -26.02 -0.17 -20.53
C LYS A 449 -26.72 -0.91 -21.68
N SER A 450 -26.53 -2.23 -21.80
CA SER A 450 -27.22 -3.03 -22.82
C SER A 450 -28.68 -3.33 -22.47
N ALA A 451 -29.04 -3.43 -21.18
CA ALA A 451 -30.43 -3.52 -20.72
C ALA A 451 -31.19 -2.21 -20.97
N GLU A 452 -30.58 -1.06 -20.64
CA GLU A 452 -31.09 0.29 -20.91
C GLU A 452 -31.38 0.49 -22.41
N LYS A 453 -30.39 0.19 -23.27
CA LYS A 453 -30.57 0.25 -24.73
C LYS A 453 -31.68 -0.67 -25.22
N PHE A 454 -31.74 -1.91 -24.73
CA PHE A 454 -32.80 -2.87 -25.10
C PHE A 454 -34.19 -2.40 -24.69
N VAL A 455 -34.37 -1.88 -23.47
CA VAL A 455 -35.65 -1.34 -23.00
C VAL A 455 -36.10 -0.16 -23.87
N ARG A 456 -35.19 0.76 -24.21
CA ARG A 456 -35.52 1.90 -25.09
C ARG A 456 -35.97 1.46 -26.48
N GLU A 457 -35.23 0.59 -27.15
CA GLU A 457 -35.61 0.13 -28.49
C GLU A 457 -36.90 -0.73 -28.48
N PHE A 458 -37.19 -1.44 -27.38
CA PHE A 458 -38.45 -2.15 -27.18
C PHE A 458 -39.64 -1.21 -26.93
N GLU A 459 -39.48 -0.18 -26.10
CA GLU A 459 -40.53 0.81 -25.88
C GLU A 459 -40.79 1.68 -27.11
N LEU A 460 -39.75 2.03 -27.88
CA LEU A 460 -39.90 2.66 -29.20
C LEU A 460 -40.66 1.75 -30.17
N LEU A 461 -40.36 0.45 -30.21
CA LEU A 461 -41.12 -0.52 -31.02
C LEU A 461 -42.59 -0.62 -30.59
N VAL A 462 -42.88 -0.67 -29.29
CA VAL A 462 -44.25 -0.65 -28.74
C VAL A 462 -44.98 0.66 -29.08
N ARG A 463 -44.29 1.80 -28.97
CA ARG A 463 -44.82 3.13 -29.32
C ARG A 463 -45.13 3.23 -30.82
N ILE A 464 -44.28 2.67 -31.69
CA ILE A 464 -44.50 2.61 -33.15
C ILE A 464 -45.65 1.67 -33.51
N ILE A 465 -45.87 0.58 -32.77
CA ILE A 465 -47.04 -0.31 -32.95
C ILE A 465 -48.36 0.40 -32.58
N LEU A 466 -48.33 1.34 -31.63
CA LEU A 466 -49.52 2.04 -31.14
C LEU A 466 -49.80 3.35 -31.90
N ASN A 467 -48.77 4.13 -32.22
CA ASN A 467 -48.91 5.51 -32.73
C ASN A 467 -48.46 5.68 -34.19
N GLY A 468 -47.91 4.64 -34.83
CA GLY A 468 -47.40 4.70 -36.20
C GLY A 468 -45.91 5.07 -36.31
N SER A 469 -45.46 5.47 -37.50
CA SER A 469 -44.06 5.85 -37.75
C SER A 469 -43.78 7.24 -37.15
N ILE A 470 -42.79 7.31 -36.26
CA ILE A 470 -42.42 8.50 -35.49
C ILE A 470 -41.20 9.16 -36.15
N GLN A 471 -41.19 10.50 -36.21
CA GLN A 471 -39.97 11.28 -36.47
C GLN A 471 -39.32 11.60 -35.11
N THR A 472 -38.05 11.27 -34.94
CA THR A 472 -37.26 11.59 -33.74
C THR A 472 -36.25 12.67 -34.06
N SER A 473 -36.44 13.87 -33.51
CA SER A 473 -35.41 14.90 -33.43
C SER A 473 -34.55 14.64 -32.18
N ASP A 474 -33.44 13.94 -32.36
CA ASP A 474 -32.33 13.88 -31.41
C ASP A 474 -31.16 14.70 -32.01
N GLY A 475 -30.39 15.37 -31.16
CA GLY A 475 -29.36 16.32 -31.55
C GLY A 475 -28.01 15.70 -31.94
N ASP A 476 -27.16 16.57 -32.49
CA ASP A 476 -25.69 16.49 -32.53
C ASP A 476 -25.06 15.25 -33.19
N THR A 477 -25.29 15.09 -34.50
CA THR A 477 -24.18 14.75 -35.44
C THR A 477 -24.49 15.23 -36.86
N ASP A 478 -23.49 15.75 -37.58
CA ASP A 478 -23.64 16.32 -38.93
C ASP A 478 -23.99 15.28 -40.02
N CYS A 479 -25.29 15.07 -40.29
CA CYS A 479 -25.76 14.73 -41.64
C CYS A 479 -27.27 15.01 -41.80
N GLY A 480 -27.63 15.91 -42.72
CA GLY A 480 -29.00 16.45 -42.87
C GLY A 480 -30.04 15.53 -43.54
N LEU A 481 -30.31 14.33 -43.00
CA LEU A 481 -31.41 13.47 -43.44
C LEU A 481 -32.22 12.90 -42.28
N ALA A 482 -33.43 13.45 -42.06
CA ALA A 482 -34.38 13.00 -41.05
C ALA A 482 -34.83 11.54 -41.29
N ARG A 483 -34.20 10.60 -40.56
CA ARG A 483 -34.34 9.16 -40.79
C ARG A 483 -35.68 8.64 -40.24
N ARG A 484 -36.73 8.64 -41.08
CA ARG A 484 -38.07 8.12 -40.75
C ARG A 484 -37.99 6.65 -40.31
N ARG A 485 -37.97 6.38 -38.98
CA ARG A 485 -37.97 5.01 -38.46
C ARG A 485 -39.26 4.30 -38.86
N THR A 486 -39.10 3.11 -39.44
CA THR A 486 -40.22 2.26 -39.89
C THR A 486 -40.37 1.07 -38.94
N PHE A 487 -41.53 0.41 -38.95
CA PHE A 487 -41.70 -0.83 -38.20
C PHE A 487 -40.68 -1.92 -38.60
N LYS A 488 -40.19 -1.92 -39.86
CA LYS A 488 -39.13 -2.84 -40.31
C LYS A 488 -37.78 -2.51 -39.64
N SER A 489 -37.32 -1.26 -39.74
CA SER A 489 -36.02 -0.86 -39.17
C SER A 489 -36.01 -0.97 -37.64
N GLN A 490 -37.08 -0.53 -36.98
CA GLN A 490 -37.20 -0.64 -35.52
C GLN A 490 -37.22 -2.10 -35.04
N LEU A 491 -37.82 -3.03 -35.81
CA LEU A 491 -37.82 -4.45 -35.45
C LEU A 491 -36.43 -5.10 -35.58
N THR A 492 -35.60 -4.64 -36.54
CA THR A 492 -34.19 -5.06 -36.65
C THR A 492 -33.29 -4.41 -35.61
N GLU A 493 -33.52 -3.14 -35.26
CA GLU A 493 -32.83 -2.42 -34.17
C GLU A 493 -33.13 -3.09 -32.81
N PHE A 494 -34.40 -3.43 -32.55
CA PHE A 494 -34.84 -4.20 -31.38
C PHE A 494 -34.17 -5.59 -31.28
N ASP A 495 -34.13 -6.37 -32.37
CA ASP A 495 -33.49 -7.69 -32.33
C ASP A 495 -31.96 -7.59 -32.14
N SER A 496 -31.32 -6.58 -32.73
CA SER A 496 -29.90 -6.29 -32.50
C SER A 496 -29.62 -5.88 -31.05
N ALA A 497 -30.47 -5.05 -30.43
CA ALA A 497 -30.37 -4.68 -29.03
C ALA A 497 -30.60 -5.88 -28.11
N TRP A 498 -31.56 -6.76 -28.45
CA TRP A 498 -31.78 -8.04 -27.76
C TRP A 498 -30.55 -8.96 -27.83
N CYS A 499 -29.92 -9.09 -29.00
CA CYS A 499 -28.69 -9.89 -29.16
C CYS A 499 -27.58 -9.38 -28.23
N SER A 500 -27.39 -8.07 -28.16
CA SER A 500 -26.39 -7.42 -27.29
C SER A 500 -26.70 -7.66 -25.81
N TYR A 501 -27.93 -7.37 -25.38
CA TYR A 501 -28.39 -7.58 -24.00
C TYR A 501 -28.27 -9.05 -23.57
N LEU A 502 -28.74 -10.00 -24.39
CA LEU A 502 -28.70 -11.43 -24.07
C LEU A 502 -27.27 -11.96 -23.97
N ASN A 503 -26.33 -11.47 -24.79
CA ASN A 503 -24.92 -11.84 -24.67
C ASN A 503 -24.34 -11.36 -23.32
N SER A 504 -24.51 -10.08 -22.98
CA SER A 504 -24.11 -9.52 -21.67
C SER A 504 -24.75 -10.28 -20.51
N PHE A 505 -26.04 -10.60 -20.62
CA PHE A 505 -26.81 -11.34 -19.60
C PHE A 505 -26.28 -12.76 -19.41
N VAL A 506 -25.92 -13.48 -20.48
CA VAL A 506 -25.30 -14.82 -20.39
C VAL A 506 -23.91 -14.75 -19.78
N VAL A 507 -23.08 -13.77 -20.17
CA VAL A 507 -21.73 -13.58 -19.61
C VAL A 507 -21.78 -13.29 -18.10
N TRP A 508 -22.70 -12.43 -17.67
CA TRP A 508 -22.97 -12.20 -16.25
C TRP A 508 -23.52 -13.44 -15.54
N LYS A 509 -24.54 -14.11 -16.11
CA LYS A 509 -25.21 -15.23 -15.43
C LYS A 509 -24.33 -16.48 -15.29
N VAL A 510 -23.34 -16.66 -16.16
CA VAL A 510 -22.30 -17.69 -15.99
C VAL A 510 -21.37 -17.36 -14.81
N LYS A 511 -20.93 -16.10 -14.64
CA LYS A 511 -20.13 -15.65 -13.49
C LYS A 511 -20.91 -15.84 -12.18
N ASP A 512 -22.15 -15.38 -12.14
CA ASP A 512 -23.07 -15.50 -10.99
C ASP A 512 -23.29 -16.97 -10.57
N ALA A 513 -23.52 -17.87 -11.54
CA ALA A 513 -23.63 -19.31 -11.28
C ALA A 513 -22.33 -19.93 -10.76
N GLN A 514 -21.16 -19.45 -11.19
CA GLN A 514 -19.85 -19.90 -10.70
C GLN A 514 -19.60 -19.46 -9.25
N SER A 515 -19.87 -18.19 -8.90
CA SER A 515 -19.76 -17.74 -7.50
C SER A 515 -20.68 -18.52 -6.56
N LEU A 516 -21.93 -18.78 -6.97
CA LEU A 516 -22.88 -19.56 -6.17
C LEU A 516 -22.45 -21.04 -6.03
N GLU A 517 -21.76 -21.60 -7.03
CA GLU A 517 -21.13 -22.92 -6.89
C GLU A 517 -19.98 -22.88 -5.87
N GLU A 518 -19.08 -21.91 -5.96
CA GLU A 518 -17.93 -21.78 -5.04
C GLU A 518 -18.39 -21.59 -3.57
N ASP A 519 -19.50 -20.88 -3.34
CA ASP A 519 -20.16 -20.80 -2.01
C ASP A 519 -20.65 -22.17 -1.52
N LEU A 520 -21.35 -22.92 -2.38
CA LEU A 520 -21.91 -24.25 -2.02
C LEU A 520 -20.80 -25.29 -1.78
N VAL A 521 -19.72 -25.24 -2.58
CA VAL A 521 -18.50 -26.04 -2.40
C VAL A 521 -17.85 -25.70 -1.06
N ARG A 522 -17.69 -24.41 -0.75
CA ARG A 522 -17.09 -23.95 0.50
C ARG A 522 -17.90 -24.37 1.73
N ALA A 523 -19.24 -24.28 1.66
CA ALA A 523 -20.12 -24.78 2.71
C ALA A 523 -19.95 -26.30 2.92
N ALA A 524 -19.81 -27.08 1.84
CA ALA A 524 -19.57 -28.52 1.95
C ALA A 524 -18.21 -28.85 2.60
N CYS A 525 -17.15 -28.12 2.25
CA CYS A 525 -15.84 -28.22 2.89
C CYS A 525 -15.85 -27.81 4.37
N GLN A 526 -16.60 -26.77 4.76
CA GLN A 526 -16.74 -26.37 6.17
C GLN A 526 -17.50 -27.42 7.00
N LEU A 527 -18.58 -27.99 6.45
CA LEU A 527 -19.28 -29.11 7.06
C LEU A 527 -18.37 -30.34 7.23
N GLU A 528 -17.54 -30.63 6.23
CA GLU A 528 -16.56 -31.72 6.27
C GLU A 528 -15.52 -31.52 7.39
N LEU A 529 -14.87 -30.35 7.45
CA LEU A 529 -13.89 -30.04 8.49
C LEU A 529 -14.51 -30.11 9.90
N SER A 530 -15.73 -29.59 10.09
CA SER A 530 -16.44 -29.68 11.37
C SER A 530 -16.76 -31.12 11.75
N MET A 531 -17.10 -31.98 10.77
CA MET A 531 -17.32 -33.41 11.00
C MET A 531 -16.03 -34.14 11.38
N ILE A 532 -14.91 -33.92 10.68
CA ILE A 532 -13.63 -34.56 10.99
C ILE A 532 -13.17 -34.18 12.41
N GLN A 533 -13.26 -32.89 12.77
CA GLN A 533 -12.88 -32.40 14.10
C GLN A 533 -13.79 -32.97 15.21
N LYS A 534 -15.12 -32.93 15.05
CA LYS A 534 -16.07 -33.36 16.10
C LYS A 534 -16.18 -34.88 16.22
N CYS A 535 -16.15 -35.61 15.11
CA CYS A 535 -16.22 -37.07 15.09
C CYS A 535 -14.83 -37.74 15.17
N ARG A 536 -13.74 -36.96 15.33
CA ARG A 536 -12.34 -37.43 15.46
C ARG A 536 -11.93 -38.46 14.39
N ILE A 537 -12.34 -38.23 13.15
CA ILE A 537 -12.16 -39.20 12.05
C ILE A 537 -10.67 -39.38 11.76
N THR A 538 -10.23 -40.64 11.63
CA THR A 538 -8.87 -41.06 11.30
C THR A 538 -8.65 -41.11 9.78
N ALA A 539 -7.40 -41.01 9.33
CA ALA A 539 -7.07 -41.00 7.89
C ALA A 539 -7.45 -42.31 7.17
N GLU A 540 -7.46 -43.45 7.90
CA GLU A 540 -7.85 -44.77 7.39
C GLU A 540 -9.37 -45.02 7.44
N GLY A 541 -10.15 -44.09 7.99
CA GLY A 541 -11.60 -44.13 8.02
C GLY A 541 -12.23 -45.01 9.09
N ASP A 542 -11.45 -45.79 9.85
CA ASP A 542 -11.97 -46.60 10.96
C ASP A 542 -12.26 -45.72 12.19
N GLY A 543 -13.54 -45.37 12.33
CA GLY A 543 -14.07 -44.57 13.42
C GLY A 543 -14.41 -45.43 14.63
N GLY A 544 -13.44 -45.58 15.55
CA GLY A 544 -13.63 -46.24 16.84
C GLY A 544 -14.91 -45.80 17.56
N ALA A 545 -15.58 -46.75 18.21
CA ALA A 545 -17.00 -46.75 18.60
C ALA A 545 -17.63 -45.38 18.99
N LEU A 546 -18.05 -44.61 17.98
CA LEU A 546 -18.65 -43.29 18.18
C LEU A 546 -19.93 -43.34 19.02
N THR A 547 -20.10 -42.37 19.92
CA THR A 547 -21.33 -42.14 20.70
C THR A 547 -22.53 -41.92 19.78
N HIS A 548 -23.74 -42.18 20.30
CA HIS A 548 -24.99 -42.05 19.55
C HIS A 548 -25.13 -40.67 18.88
N ASP A 549 -24.78 -39.60 19.59
CA ASP A 549 -25.00 -38.23 19.13
C ASP A 549 -23.95 -37.78 18.11
N LEU A 550 -22.72 -38.31 18.19
CA LEU A 550 -21.72 -38.15 17.13
C LEU A 550 -22.16 -38.86 15.84
N LYS A 551 -22.81 -40.02 15.95
CA LYS A 551 -23.44 -40.71 14.79
C LYS A 551 -24.65 -39.94 14.25
N ALA A 552 -25.39 -39.21 15.09
CA ALA A 552 -26.47 -38.33 14.65
C ALA A 552 -25.93 -37.10 13.88
N ILE A 553 -24.89 -36.44 14.41
CA ILE A 553 -24.18 -35.32 13.74
C ILE A 553 -23.62 -35.78 12.39
N GLN A 554 -22.96 -36.95 12.33
CA GLN A 554 -22.44 -37.51 11.08
C GLN A 554 -23.54 -37.73 10.03
N LYS A 555 -24.70 -38.29 10.43
CA LYS A 555 -25.85 -38.47 9.54
C LYS A 555 -26.39 -37.14 9.01
N GLN A 556 -26.51 -36.13 9.88
CA GLN A 556 -26.99 -34.80 9.49
C GLN A 556 -26.05 -34.15 8.46
N VAL A 557 -24.74 -34.17 8.70
CA VAL A 557 -23.73 -33.63 7.76
C VAL A 557 -23.81 -34.34 6.39
N ILE A 558 -23.99 -35.67 6.38
CA ILE A 558 -24.14 -36.44 5.12
C ILE A 558 -25.41 -36.07 4.37
N GLU A 559 -26.51 -35.72 5.05
CA GLU A 559 -27.76 -35.27 4.42
C GLU A 559 -27.63 -33.83 3.89
N ASP A 560 -27.01 -32.93 4.66
CA ASP A 560 -26.75 -31.55 4.23
C ASP A 560 -25.78 -31.50 3.03
N GLN A 561 -24.70 -32.30 3.04
CA GLN A 561 -23.83 -32.48 1.88
C GLN A 561 -24.59 -33.06 0.66
N ARG A 562 -25.57 -33.95 0.86
CA ARG A 562 -26.42 -34.46 -0.24
C ARG A 562 -27.30 -33.37 -0.83
N LEU A 563 -27.85 -32.50 0.00
CA LEU A 563 -28.65 -31.35 -0.42
C LEU A 563 -27.79 -30.30 -1.16
N LEU A 564 -26.54 -30.09 -0.73
CA LEU A 564 -25.56 -29.28 -1.47
C LEU A 564 -25.21 -29.92 -2.82
N ARG A 565 -25.00 -31.25 -2.90
CA ARG A 565 -24.81 -31.98 -4.18
C ARG A 565 -25.98 -31.78 -5.13
N GLU A 566 -27.23 -31.84 -4.65
CA GLU A 566 -28.40 -31.59 -5.51
C GLU A 566 -28.44 -30.13 -6.00
N LYS A 567 -28.08 -29.15 -5.17
CA LYS A 567 -28.00 -27.73 -5.60
C LYS A 567 -26.92 -27.54 -6.67
N VAL A 568 -25.70 -28.03 -6.45
CA VAL A 568 -24.59 -27.94 -7.41
C VAL A 568 -24.93 -28.65 -8.73
N LEU A 569 -25.59 -29.82 -8.68
CA LEU A 569 -26.09 -30.54 -9.87
C LEU A 569 -27.06 -29.69 -10.69
N ASN A 570 -27.92 -28.91 -10.05
CA ASN A 570 -28.89 -28.04 -10.74
C ASN A 570 -28.26 -26.73 -11.26
N ILE A 571 -27.07 -26.34 -10.80
CA ILE A 571 -26.37 -25.10 -11.17
C ILE A 571 -25.31 -25.35 -12.26
N SER A 572 -24.34 -26.25 -12.03
CA SER A 572 -23.26 -26.57 -13.00
C SER A 572 -23.25 -28.02 -13.48
N GLY A 573 -24.24 -28.84 -13.13
CA GLY A 573 -24.30 -30.24 -13.56
C GLY A 573 -23.19 -31.10 -12.96
N GLY A 574 -22.87 -32.21 -13.64
CA GLY A 574 -21.89 -33.19 -13.15
C GLY A 574 -20.48 -32.61 -12.92
N ALA A 575 -20.03 -31.70 -13.78
CA ALA A 575 -18.71 -31.07 -13.64
C ALA A 575 -18.56 -30.19 -12.39
N GLY A 576 -19.66 -29.65 -11.85
CA GLY A 576 -19.65 -28.95 -10.56
C GLY A 576 -19.57 -29.92 -9.38
N ILE A 577 -20.22 -31.10 -9.47
CA ILE A 577 -20.06 -32.15 -8.46
C ILE A 577 -18.61 -32.63 -8.42
N GLU A 578 -17.98 -32.88 -9.58
CA GLU A 578 -16.58 -33.28 -9.66
C GLU A 578 -15.64 -32.25 -9.00
N ARG A 579 -15.87 -30.94 -9.21
CA ARG A 579 -15.11 -29.89 -8.51
C ARG A 579 -15.36 -29.91 -6.99
N MET A 580 -16.60 -30.09 -6.55
CA MET A 580 -16.94 -30.17 -5.14
C MET A 580 -16.32 -31.40 -4.45
N ASP A 581 -16.38 -32.57 -5.09
CA ASP A 581 -15.80 -33.80 -4.56
C ASP A 581 -14.27 -33.70 -4.44
N ASN A 582 -13.60 -33.15 -5.46
CA ASN A 582 -12.17 -32.86 -5.37
C ASN A 582 -11.84 -31.87 -4.24
N ALA A 583 -12.61 -30.80 -4.08
CA ALA A 583 -12.39 -29.81 -3.01
C ALA A 583 -12.59 -30.41 -1.60
N ILE A 584 -13.62 -31.25 -1.41
CA ILE A 584 -13.85 -31.98 -0.15
C ILE A 584 -12.67 -32.92 0.14
N SER A 585 -12.20 -33.67 -0.86
CA SER A 585 -11.03 -34.53 -0.76
C SER A 585 -9.75 -33.76 -0.42
N ASP A 586 -9.49 -32.62 -1.07
CA ASP A 586 -8.36 -31.75 -0.79
C ASP A 586 -8.41 -31.20 0.65
N THR A 587 -9.60 -30.87 1.18
CA THR A 587 -9.74 -30.42 2.57
C THR A 587 -9.52 -31.54 3.60
N ARG A 588 -9.88 -32.79 3.28
CA ARG A 588 -9.51 -33.96 4.09
C ARG A 588 -7.99 -34.14 4.12
N ASN A 589 -7.35 -34.15 2.95
CA ASN A 589 -5.90 -34.37 2.83
C ASN A 589 -5.12 -33.30 3.61
N LYS A 590 -5.41 -32.01 3.37
CA LYS A 590 -4.74 -30.89 4.05
C LYS A 590 -4.91 -30.91 5.57
N TYR A 591 -6.07 -31.36 6.08
CA TYR A 591 -6.29 -31.50 7.53
C TYR A 591 -5.39 -32.57 8.15
N PHE A 592 -5.23 -33.72 7.49
CA PHE A 592 -4.34 -34.78 7.97
C PHE A 592 -2.85 -34.41 7.80
N GLU A 593 -2.47 -33.80 6.68
CA GLU A 593 -1.11 -33.25 6.48
C GLU A 593 -0.76 -32.22 7.58
N ALA A 594 -1.66 -31.29 7.93
CA ALA A 594 -1.43 -30.32 9.00
C ALA A 594 -1.29 -30.97 10.40
N LYS A 595 -1.97 -32.10 10.62
CA LYS A 595 -1.87 -32.88 11.87
C LYS A 595 -0.55 -33.66 11.97
N GLU A 596 -0.05 -34.22 10.87
CA GLU A 596 1.25 -34.91 10.84
C GLU A 596 2.44 -33.96 10.99
N ASN A 597 2.34 -32.73 10.48
CA ASN A 597 3.41 -31.72 10.55
C ASN A 597 3.51 -30.98 11.90
N GLY A 598 2.73 -31.38 12.92
CA GLY A 598 2.89 -30.89 14.31
C GLY A 598 2.44 -29.45 14.57
N SER A 599 1.76 -28.79 13.63
CA SER A 599 1.20 -27.44 13.85
C SER A 599 -0.04 -27.48 14.75
N PRO A 600 -0.23 -26.49 15.66
CA PRO A 600 -1.38 -26.47 16.57
C PRO A 600 -2.68 -26.19 15.82
N VAL A 601 -3.55 -27.20 15.75
CA VAL A 601 -4.88 -27.08 15.14
C VAL A 601 -5.83 -26.40 16.13
N GLY A 602 -5.98 -25.08 16.00
CA GLY A 602 -6.85 -24.26 16.85
C GLY A 602 -8.35 -24.61 16.76
N SER A 603 -9.06 -24.36 17.86
CA SER A 603 -10.50 -24.62 18.00
C SER A 603 -11.36 -23.75 17.05
N PRO A 604 -12.39 -24.33 16.38
CA PRO A 604 -13.22 -23.58 15.44
C PRO A 604 -14.31 -22.75 16.16
N ILE A 605 -14.06 -21.46 16.37
CA ILE A 605 -15.13 -20.48 16.65
C ILE A 605 -15.35 -19.60 15.41
N MET A 606 -16.58 -19.70 14.89
CA MET A 606 -17.21 -18.92 13.81
C MET A 606 -16.41 -17.77 13.16
N GLN A 607 -15.73 -18.04 12.05
CA GLN A 607 -15.46 -17.03 11.02
C GLN A 607 -15.84 -17.55 9.63
N SER A 608 -16.70 -16.82 8.92
CA SER A 608 -17.20 -17.19 7.59
C SER A 608 -16.51 -16.33 6.52
N VAL A 609 -15.48 -16.89 5.87
CA VAL A 609 -14.71 -16.26 4.77
C VAL A 609 -15.23 -16.73 3.41
N SER A 610 -15.25 -15.86 2.39
CA SER A 610 -16.05 -16.04 1.15
C SER A 610 -15.23 -16.24 -0.17
N PRO A 611 -15.89 -16.60 -1.29
CA PRO A 611 -15.46 -16.59 -2.70
C PRO A 611 -14.07 -16.05 -3.11
N SER A 612 -13.34 -16.76 -3.99
CA SER A 612 -12.41 -16.13 -4.95
C SER A 612 -12.11 -17.09 -6.11
N PRO A 613 -12.19 -16.66 -7.40
CA PRO A 613 -12.64 -17.59 -8.44
C PRO A 613 -11.55 -18.21 -9.31
N ILE A 614 -11.83 -19.40 -9.84
CA ILE A 614 -10.92 -20.13 -10.75
C ILE A 614 -11.02 -19.60 -12.19
N ALA A 615 -10.02 -18.82 -12.61
CA ALA A 615 -9.88 -18.38 -14.00
C ALA A 615 -9.26 -19.48 -14.90
N LEU A 616 -10.09 -20.17 -15.68
CA LEU A 616 -9.64 -21.11 -16.72
C LEU A 616 -9.43 -20.39 -18.07
N ALA A 617 -8.21 -20.46 -18.60
CA ALA A 617 -7.85 -19.85 -19.88
C ALA A 617 -8.14 -20.77 -21.09
N GLY A 618 -8.65 -20.18 -22.18
CA GLY A 618 -8.54 -20.71 -23.54
C GLY A 618 -7.19 -20.29 -24.16
N ALA A 619 -6.61 -21.12 -25.03
CA ALA A 619 -5.19 -21.01 -25.38
C ALA A 619 -4.90 -20.61 -26.84
N SER A 620 -3.83 -19.82 -27.03
CA SER A 620 -3.09 -19.70 -28.30
C SER A 620 -1.61 -19.37 -28.09
N SER A 621 -0.74 -20.31 -28.47
CA SER A 621 0.64 -20.13 -28.99
C SER A 621 1.70 -19.25 -28.27
N SER A 622 2.70 -19.97 -27.72
CA SER A 622 4.15 -19.84 -28.03
C SER A 622 5.14 -19.26 -26.98
N LEU A 623 6.33 -19.91 -27.02
CA LEU A 623 7.67 -19.63 -26.45
C LEU A 623 7.86 -18.69 -25.23
N GLY A 624 8.36 -19.30 -24.14
CA GLY A 624 9.77 -19.10 -23.73
C GLY A 624 10.07 -18.03 -22.66
N GLY A 625 10.72 -18.46 -21.58
CA GLY A 625 11.36 -17.58 -20.58
C GLY A 625 10.60 -17.49 -19.26
N SER A 626 11.22 -17.92 -18.16
CA SER A 626 10.63 -17.86 -16.82
C SER A 626 11.68 -17.62 -15.75
N ASN A 627 11.47 -16.59 -14.93
CA ASN A 627 11.89 -16.59 -13.54
C ASN A 627 10.91 -15.74 -12.71
N LYS A 628 10.21 -16.37 -11.77
CA LYS A 628 9.42 -15.70 -10.72
C LYS A 628 9.95 -16.12 -9.36
N GLY A 629 10.17 -15.13 -8.49
CA GLY A 629 10.34 -15.30 -7.06
C GLY A 629 9.67 -14.12 -6.38
N GLY A 630 8.45 -14.34 -5.86
CA GLY A 630 7.65 -13.31 -5.22
C GLY A 630 6.89 -13.92 -4.05
N ASN A 631 6.92 -13.25 -2.91
CA ASN A 631 6.25 -13.70 -1.69
C ASN A 631 4.76 -13.32 -1.69
N LEU A 632 4.02 -14.03 -0.85
CA LEU A 632 2.59 -13.87 -0.61
C LEU A 632 2.35 -12.85 0.53
N LEU A 633 1.32 -12.02 0.38
CA LEU A 633 0.63 -11.33 1.48
C LEU A 633 -0.86 -11.18 1.10
N GLU A 634 -1.71 -10.98 2.09
CA GLU A 634 -3.17 -11.19 2.00
C GLU A 634 -3.97 -9.89 1.86
N VAL A 635 -5.22 -10.01 1.39
CA VAL A 635 -6.18 -8.89 1.23
C VAL A 635 -7.38 -9.15 2.15
N SER A 636 -7.86 -8.10 2.82
CA SER A 636 -8.99 -8.17 3.77
C SER A 636 -10.34 -7.79 3.15
N ASP A 637 -11.43 -8.33 3.71
CA ASP A 637 -12.79 -8.25 3.19
C ASP A 637 -13.47 -6.86 3.34
N GLN A 638 -14.38 -6.54 2.40
CA GLN A 638 -15.46 -5.57 2.60
C GLN A 638 -16.82 -6.29 2.74
N LYS A 639 -17.71 -5.74 3.57
CA LYS A 639 -18.88 -6.44 4.12
C LYS A 639 -20.17 -6.11 3.35
N PRO A 640 -20.87 -7.09 2.73
CA PRO A 640 -22.06 -6.81 1.91
C PRO A 640 -23.35 -6.63 2.73
N ASN A 641 -24.30 -5.88 2.17
CA ASN A 641 -25.61 -5.60 2.78
C ASN A 641 -26.55 -6.83 2.77
N ARG A 642 -27.43 -6.94 3.78
CA ARG A 642 -28.15 -8.19 4.11
C ARG A 642 -29.68 -8.03 4.06
N VAL A 643 -30.31 -8.30 2.90
CA VAL A 643 -31.77 -8.16 2.71
C VAL A 643 -32.45 -9.38 2.06
N VAL A 644 -32.04 -10.63 2.38
CA VAL A 644 -32.80 -11.85 1.99
C VAL A 644 -32.75 -12.95 3.07
N ARG A 645 -33.51 -12.82 4.18
CA ARG A 645 -33.83 -13.93 5.12
C ARG A 645 -35.12 -13.66 5.94
N SER A 646 -36.22 -13.27 5.29
CA SER A 646 -37.48 -12.84 5.95
C SER A 646 -38.68 -13.79 5.78
N LEU A 647 -38.52 -14.98 5.19
CA LEU A 647 -39.65 -15.86 4.80
C LEU A 647 -39.75 -17.20 5.55
N PHE A 648 -38.98 -17.42 6.62
CA PHE A 648 -39.04 -18.67 7.41
C PHE A 648 -38.69 -18.49 8.89
N ARG A 649 -39.62 -17.97 9.70
CA ARG A 649 -39.74 -18.24 11.15
C ARG A 649 -41.08 -17.71 11.68
N ASP A 650 -41.79 -18.55 12.45
CA ASP A 650 -43.03 -18.18 13.15
C ASP A 650 -42.77 -17.54 14.53
N GLU A 651 -43.83 -17.27 15.29
CA GLU A 651 -43.99 -16.12 16.18
C GLU A 651 -43.30 -16.15 17.57
N LEU A 652 -42.81 -14.97 17.99
CA LEU A 652 -42.79 -14.38 19.36
C LEU A 652 -42.05 -15.09 20.55
N PRO A 653 -41.81 -14.40 21.71
CA PRO A 653 -41.81 -12.95 21.97
C PRO A 653 -40.58 -12.38 22.71
N SER A 654 -40.30 -11.09 22.47
CA SER A 654 -39.74 -10.05 23.37
C SER A 654 -38.64 -10.34 24.42
N LYS A 655 -37.54 -9.57 24.35
CA LYS A 655 -37.23 -8.57 25.38
C LYS A 655 -36.40 -7.37 24.85
N VAL A 656 -36.51 -6.27 25.58
CA VAL A 656 -35.85 -4.95 25.45
C VAL A 656 -34.31 -5.07 25.32
N GLY A 657 -33.55 -4.18 24.66
CA GLY A 657 -33.93 -2.95 23.93
C GLY A 657 -33.04 -1.75 24.28
N SER A 658 -31.87 -1.64 23.65
CA SER A 658 -30.99 -0.45 23.62
C SER A 658 -30.18 -0.52 22.32
N SER A 659 -30.45 0.34 21.34
CA SER A 659 -29.82 1.66 21.12
C SER A 659 -28.37 1.54 20.62
N ALA A 660 -28.10 2.11 19.45
CA ALA A 660 -26.82 2.01 18.75
C ALA A 660 -25.98 3.27 18.96
N ASN A 661 -24.66 3.10 19.03
CA ASN A 661 -23.69 4.20 18.87
C ASN A 661 -22.70 3.83 17.77
N ASN A 662 -22.40 4.80 16.90
CA ASN A 662 -21.42 4.64 15.83
C ASN A 662 -20.00 4.83 16.36
N SER A 663 -19.08 3.98 15.94
CA SER A 663 -17.63 4.25 16.00
C SER A 663 -17.09 4.26 14.58
N LEU A 664 -16.65 5.41 14.09
CA LEU A 664 -15.88 5.52 12.86
C LEU A 664 -14.41 5.34 13.19
N GLN A 665 -13.88 4.13 12.99
CA GLN A 665 -12.46 3.96 12.73
C GLN A 665 -12.21 4.11 11.23
N SER A 666 -11.25 4.95 10.85
CA SER A 666 -10.90 5.17 9.45
C SER A 666 -10.27 3.92 8.86
N SER A 667 -11.00 3.22 7.98
CA SER A 667 -10.44 2.13 7.18
C SER A 667 -9.51 2.70 6.10
N HIS A 668 -8.25 2.97 6.47
CA HIS A 668 -7.21 3.33 5.50
C HIS A 668 -7.08 2.20 4.48
N THR A 669 -7.34 2.52 3.21
CA THR A 669 -7.27 1.56 2.10
C THR A 669 -5.83 1.11 1.88
N ASP A 670 -5.64 -0.16 1.53
CA ASP A 670 -4.32 -0.79 1.30
C ASP A 670 -3.47 -0.01 0.27
N GLU A 671 -4.09 0.58 -0.75
CA GLU A 671 -3.45 1.45 -1.74
C GLU A 671 -2.84 2.74 -1.13
N GLY A 672 -3.41 3.22 -0.02
CA GLY A 672 -2.90 4.36 0.75
C GLY A 672 -1.63 4.00 1.51
N LEU A 673 -1.59 2.83 2.16
CA LEU A 673 -0.38 2.32 2.81
C LEU A 673 0.74 2.06 1.80
N VAL A 674 0.40 1.60 0.58
CA VAL A 674 1.38 1.47 -0.52
C VAL A 674 1.94 2.83 -0.94
N MET A 675 1.10 3.87 -1.06
CA MET A 675 1.56 5.23 -1.36
C MET A 675 2.39 5.85 -0.21
N GLU A 676 2.03 5.60 1.04
CA GLU A 676 2.77 6.03 2.22
C GLU A 676 4.19 5.42 2.27
N ASN A 677 4.33 4.13 1.93
CA ASN A 677 5.63 3.50 1.78
C ASN A 677 6.44 4.10 0.62
N GLU A 678 5.82 4.42 -0.51
CA GLU A 678 6.48 5.15 -1.62
C GLU A 678 6.96 6.54 -1.17
N LEU A 679 6.16 7.28 -0.40
CA LEU A 679 6.55 8.58 0.17
C LEU A 679 7.72 8.45 1.16
N ILE A 680 7.68 7.51 2.11
CA ILE A 680 8.77 7.30 3.10
C ILE A 680 10.10 6.98 2.39
N VAL A 681 10.06 6.14 1.35
CA VAL A 681 11.25 5.82 0.54
C VAL A 681 11.73 7.04 -0.25
N ASN A 682 10.80 7.85 -0.80
CA ASN A 682 11.12 9.08 -1.50
C ASN A 682 11.80 10.12 -0.59
N GLU A 683 11.24 10.41 0.59
CA GLU A 683 11.83 11.36 1.54
C GLU A 683 13.21 10.90 2.02
N SER A 684 13.37 9.60 2.28
CA SER A 684 14.66 9.01 2.67
C SER A 684 15.78 9.31 1.66
N LEU A 685 15.49 9.23 0.36
CA LEU A 685 16.43 9.47 -0.73
C LEU A 685 16.81 10.95 -0.90
N HIS A 686 15.95 11.88 -0.50
CA HIS A 686 16.20 13.32 -0.64
C HIS A 686 17.08 13.92 0.48
N GLY A 687 17.69 13.08 1.32
CA GLY A 687 18.71 13.49 2.29
C GLY A 687 18.18 14.21 3.54
N GLN A 688 16.99 14.82 3.48
CA GLN A 688 16.28 15.34 4.64
C GLN A 688 16.26 14.30 5.77
N ARG A 689 16.65 14.72 6.97
CA ARG A 689 16.54 13.88 8.16
C ARG A 689 15.09 13.40 8.27
N LEU A 690 14.90 12.12 8.54
CA LEU A 690 13.60 11.55 8.89
C LEU A 690 13.22 12.00 10.31
N GLU A 691 12.93 13.29 10.44
CA GLU A 691 12.26 13.91 11.58
C GLU A 691 10.78 13.54 11.51
N PHE A 692 10.50 12.29 11.87
CA PHE A 692 9.16 11.72 11.92
C PHE A 692 8.21 12.61 12.73
N ALA A 693 7.38 13.34 12.00
CA ALA A 693 6.13 13.99 12.40
C ALA A 693 6.16 15.01 13.56
N GLU A 694 7.29 15.64 13.87
CA GLU A 694 7.30 16.86 14.71
C GLU A 694 7.03 18.13 13.88
N SER A 695 7.48 18.15 12.62
CA SER A 695 7.25 19.24 11.65
C SER A 695 5.80 19.35 11.12
N SER A 696 4.99 18.29 11.26
CA SER A 696 3.56 18.28 10.91
C SER A 696 2.72 19.32 11.67
N LYS A 697 3.26 19.84 12.79
CA LYS A 697 2.65 20.91 13.60
C LYS A 697 2.77 22.32 13.00
N VAL A 698 3.58 22.50 11.94
CA VAL A 698 3.93 23.84 11.43
C VAL A 698 3.17 24.19 10.14
N ALA A 699 3.05 23.27 9.18
CA ALA A 699 2.46 23.55 7.87
C ALA A 699 0.92 23.68 7.89
N ASP A 700 0.22 22.74 8.54
CA ASP A 700 -1.25 22.63 8.50
C ASP A 700 -1.92 23.18 9.77
N LYS A 701 -1.49 24.35 10.25
CA LYS A 701 -1.99 24.93 11.52
C LYS A 701 -3.52 25.13 11.55
N TYR A 702 -4.16 25.34 10.40
CA TYR A 702 -5.62 25.42 10.29
C TYR A 702 -6.29 24.04 10.20
N ASP A 703 -5.80 23.15 9.33
CA ASP A 703 -6.45 21.86 9.04
C ASP A 703 -6.20 20.82 10.14
N ASN A 704 -5.02 20.84 10.75
CA ASN A 704 -4.73 20.03 11.94
C ASN A 704 -5.36 20.62 13.22
N SER A 705 -5.62 21.93 13.34
CA SER A 705 -6.33 22.44 14.53
C SER A 705 -7.73 21.85 14.69
N ILE A 706 -8.45 21.60 13.59
CA ILE A 706 -9.75 20.91 13.65
C ILE A 706 -9.56 19.43 14.00
N LYS A 707 -8.63 18.73 13.34
CA LYS A 707 -8.36 17.30 13.61
C LYS A 707 -7.90 17.06 15.04
N ASP A 708 -7.05 17.93 15.59
CA ASP A 708 -6.53 17.84 16.95
C ASP A 708 -7.59 18.20 18.00
N LYS A 709 -8.45 19.19 17.76
CA LYS A 709 -9.62 19.44 18.63
C LYS A 709 -10.63 18.31 18.59
N VAL A 710 -10.85 17.70 17.42
CA VAL A 710 -11.71 16.50 17.28
C VAL A 710 -11.08 15.31 18.01
N ARG A 711 -9.77 15.10 17.89
CA ARG A 711 -9.01 14.09 18.63
C ARG A 711 -9.12 14.28 20.14
N GLU A 712 -8.80 15.47 20.64
CA GLU A 712 -8.87 15.85 22.06
C GLU A 712 -10.29 15.67 22.63
N THR A 713 -11.32 16.10 21.91
CA THR A 713 -12.72 15.93 22.34
C THR A 713 -13.20 14.48 22.27
N MET A 714 -12.71 13.67 21.32
CA MET A 714 -12.97 12.22 21.27
C MET A 714 -12.25 11.46 22.38
N GLU A 715 -10.98 11.75 22.64
CA GLU A 715 -10.19 11.18 23.74
C GLU A 715 -10.80 11.55 25.10
N LYS A 716 -11.22 12.81 25.26
CA LYS A 716 -11.95 13.25 26.45
C LYS A 716 -13.29 12.52 26.61
N ALA A 717 -14.13 12.49 25.57
CA ALA A 717 -15.42 11.80 25.62
C ALA A 717 -15.27 10.29 25.88
N PHE A 718 -14.19 9.67 25.39
CA PHE A 718 -13.83 8.28 25.71
C PHE A 718 -13.52 8.11 27.20
N TRP A 719 -12.63 8.93 27.76
CA TRP A 719 -12.26 8.82 29.19
C TRP A 719 -13.40 9.22 30.13
N ASP A 720 -14.20 10.22 29.77
CA ASP A 720 -15.44 10.59 30.46
C ASP A 720 -16.44 9.41 30.45
N SER A 721 -16.63 8.73 29.30
CA SER A 721 -17.48 7.53 29.19
C SER A 721 -16.94 6.33 29.98
N VAL A 722 -15.61 6.15 30.04
CA VAL A 722 -14.97 5.12 30.89
C VAL A 722 -15.25 5.44 32.37
N MET A 723 -15.08 6.69 32.80
CA MET A 723 -15.36 7.12 34.17
C MET A 723 -16.85 7.02 34.54
N GLU A 724 -17.76 7.31 33.61
CA GLU A 724 -19.21 7.15 33.83
C GLU A 724 -19.62 5.68 33.94
N SER A 725 -18.95 4.78 33.19
CA SER A 725 -19.25 3.34 33.22
C SER A 725 -19.03 2.71 34.60
N MET A 726 -18.08 3.22 35.39
CA MET A 726 -17.79 2.71 36.75
C MET A 726 -18.78 3.20 37.82
N LYS A 727 -19.61 4.20 37.50
CA LYS A 727 -20.61 4.80 38.40
C LYS A 727 -21.99 4.16 38.27
N LYS A 728 -22.09 2.99 37.60
CA LYS A 728 -23.35 2.29 37.31
C LYS A 728 -23.24 0.82 37.72
N ASP A 729 -24.21 0.34 38.51
CA ASP A 729 -23.93 -0.65 39.55
C ASP A 729 -23.80 -2.12 39.15
N GLU A 730 -24.19 -2.53 37.94
CA GLU A 730 -24.22 -3.96 37.59
C GLU A 730 -22.93 -4.52 36.95
N ASN A 731 -22.00 -3.67 36.48
CA ASN A 731 -20.77 -4.11 35.78
C ASN A 731 -19.57 -3.15 35.96
N ARG A 732 -19.43 -2.55 37.15
CA ARG A 732 -18.58 -1.36 37.42
C ARG A 732 -17.16 -1.37 36.78
N TYR A 733 -16.45 -2.50 36.72
CA TYR A 733 -15.01 -2.49 36.34
C TYR A 733 -14.65 -3.21 35.02
N ASN A 734 -15.60 -3.79 34.29
CA ASN A 734 -15.28 -4.59 33.08
C ASN A 734 -14.48 -3.77 32.05
N ARG A 735 -14.80 -2.49 31.88
CA ARG A 735 -14.10 -1.61 30.94
C ARG A 735 -12.64 -1.33 31.32
N VAL A 736 -12.30 -1.38 32.61
CA VAL A 736 -10.91 -1.31 33.08
C VAL A 736 -10.17 -2.62 32.80
N VAL A 737 -10.82 -3.76 33.03
CA VAL A 737 -10.26 -5.09 32.73
C VAL A 737 -9.91 -5.21 31.24
N ASP A 738 -10.74 -4.66 30.36
CA ASP A 738 -10.45 -4.59 28.92
C ASP A 738 -9.28 -3.65 28.58
N LEU A 739 -9.16 -2.48 29.24
CA LEU A 739 -8.05 -1.55 29.01
C LEU A 739 -6.72 -2.08 29.55
N MET A 740 -6.74 -2.81 30.68
CA MET A 740 -5.56 -3.53 31.18
C MET A 740 -5.16 -4.69 30.27
N ARG A 741 -6.14 -5.36 29.63
CA ARG A 741 -5.88 -6.36 28.58
C ARG A 741 -5.19 -5.74 27.38
N GLU A 742 -5.70 -4.60 26.90
CA GLU A 742 -5.11 -3.83 25.80
C GLU A 742 -3.68 -3.39 26.13
N ALA A 743 -3.44 -2.77 27.30
CA ALA A 743 -2.11 -2.35 27.73
C ALA A 743 -1.11 -3.52 27.84
N ARG A 744 -1.52 -4.64 28.44
CA ARG A 744 -0.68 -5.85 28.54
C ARG A 744 -0.35 -6.46 27.18
N ASP A 745 -1.36 -6.65 26.34
CA ASP A 745 -1.20 -7.33 25.06
C ASP A 745 -0.37 -6.45 24.09
N GLU A 746 -0.48 -5.12 24.20
CA GLU A 746 0.39 -4.16 23.51
C GLU A 746 1.83 -4.14 24.05
N LEU A 747 2.05 -4.15 25.38
CA LEU A 747 3.40 -4.31 25.94
C LEU A 747 4.05 -5.61 25.48
N CYS A 748 3.29 -6.71 25.45
CA CYS A 748 3.72 -7.99 24.86
C CYS A 748 4.00 -7.90 23.35
N SER A 749 3.31 -7.03 22.60
CA SER A 749 3.56 -6.81 21.17
C SER A 749 4.94 -6.18 20.93
N LEU A 750 5.29 -5.20 21.76
CA LEU A 750 6.54 -4.43 21.70
C LEU A 750 7.73 -5.18 22.32
N ALA A 751 7.50 -5.93 23.39
CA ALA A 751 8.55 -6.59 24.16
C ALA A 751 9.18 -7.81 23.46
N PRO A 752 10.47 -8.11 23.74
CA PRO A 752 11.11 -9.36 23.33
C PRO A 752 10.34 -10.60 23.78
N GLN A 753 10.43 -11.67 23.00
CA GLN A 753 9.70 -12.93 23.26
C GLN A 753 9.99 -13.53 24.65
N SER A 754 11.17 -13.28 25.22
CA SER A 754 11.57 -13.68 26.57
C SER A 754 10.81 -12.98 27.71
N TRP A 755 10.31 -11.76 27.49
CA TRP A 755 9.62 -10.98 28.53
C TRP A 755 8.10 -11.12 28.47
N ARG A 756 7.54 -11.70 27.40
CA ARG A 756 6.08 -11.87 27.24
C ARG A 756 5.45 -12.72 28.33
N GLN A 757 6.18 -13.70 28.85
CA GLN A 757 5.74 -14.51 29.99
C GLN A 757 5.78 -13.69 31.30
N GLU A 758 6.91 -13.04 31.61
CA GLU A 758 7.08 -12.12 32.75
C GLU A 758 5.95 -11.05 32.80
N ILE A 759 5.63 -10.44 31.65
CA ILE A 759 4.56 -9.44 31.52
C ILE A 759 3.16 -10.06 31.68
N SER A 760 2.94 -11.29 31.22
CA SER A 760 1.64 -11.97 31.34
C SER A 760 1.37 -12.49 32.76
N GLU A 761 2.42 -12.86 33.48
CA GLU A 761 2.37 -13.33 34.88
C GLU A 761 2.27 -12.16 35.87
N ALA A 762 2.91 -11.02 35.57
CA ALA A 762 2.79 -9.80 36.39
C ALA A 762 1.45 -9.07 36.17
N ILE A 763 0.88 -9.11 34.96
CA ILE A 763 -0.41 -8.49 34.62
C ILE A 763 -1.45 -9.59 34.39
N ASP A 764 -1.71 -10.37 35.43
CA ASP A 764 -2.75 -11.41 35.43
C ASP A 764 -4.14 -10.78 35.47
N ILE A 765 -4.88 -10.94 34.38
CA ILE A 765 -6.21 -10.36 34.17
C ILE A 765 -7.30 -11.17 34.89
N ASP A 766 -7.07 -12.47 35.10
CA ASP A 766 -8.02 -13.33 35.78
C ASP A 766 -7.94 -13.08 37.30
N ILE A 767 -6.75 -12.78 37.85
CA ILE A 767 -6.60 -12.24 39.23
C ILE A 767 -7.16 -10.82 39.33
N LEU A 768 -6.80 -9.91 38.41
CA LEU A 768 -7.30 -8.53 38.41
C LEU A 768 -8.84 -8.48 38.41
N SER A 769 -9.48 -9.27 37.53
CA SER A 769 -10.94 -9.31 37.44
C SER A 769 -11.58 -9.94 38.68
N GLN A 770 -11.00 -11.00 39.26
CA GLN A 770 -11.48 -11.57 40.52
C GLN A 770 -11.42 -10.57 41.68
N LEU A 771 -10.33 -9.80 41.81
CA LEU A 771 -10.19 -8.77 42.84
C LEU A 771 -11.23 -7.66 42.66
N LEU A 772 -11.38 -7.14 41.43
CA LEU A 772 -12.36 -6.09 41.10
C LEU A 772 -13.82 -6.55 41.29
N ILE A 773 -14.13 -7.83 41.05
CA ILE A 773 -15.45 -8.44 41.34
C ILE A 773 -15.67 -8.65 42.84
N SER A 774 -14.61 -8.95 43.61
CA SER A 774 -14.72 -9.25 45.04
C SER A 774 -15.06 -8.04 45.93
N GLY A 775 -14.95 -6.82 45.40
CA GLY A 775 -15.08 -5.57 46.16
C GLY A 775 -13.91 -5.28 47.12
N LYS A 776 -12.97 -6.21 47.29
CA LYS A 776 -11.75 -6.03 48.10
C LYS A 776 -10.63 -5.49 47.23
N LEU A 777 -10.62 -4.17 47.06
CA LEU A 777 -9.63 -3.44 46.29
C LEU A 777 -8.29 -3.41 47.05
N ASP A 778 -7.35 -4.26 46.65
CA ASP A 778 -5.97 -4.23 47.14
C ASP A 778 -5.18 -3.14 46.40
N MET A 779 -4.97 -2.01 47.07
CA MET A 779 -4.19 -0.87 46.55
C MET A 779 -2.74 -1.26 46.28
N ASP A 780 -2.13 -2.09 47.12
CA ASP A 780 -0.75 -2.51 46.95
C ASP A 780 -0.61 -3.42 45.72
N TYR A 781 -1.62 -4.24 45.40
CA TYR A 781 -1.63 -5.05 44.18
C TYR A 781 -1.75 -4.20 42.91
N LEU A 782 -2.65 -3.22 42.90
CA LEU A 782 -2.75 -2.27 41.77
C LEU A 782 -1.44 -1.49 41.59
N GLN A 783 -0.85 -1.01 42.70
CA GLN A 783 0.43 -0.32 42.67
C GLN A 783 1.56 -1.21 42.12
N LYS A 784 1.67 -2.47 42.55
CA LYS A 784 2.67 -3.43 42.01
C LYS A 784 2.52 -3.65 40.50
N ILE A 785 1.29 -3.71 39.98
CA ILE A 785 1.04 -3.80 38.53
C ILE A 785 1.50 -2.51 37.82
N MET A 786 1.14 -1.34 38.37
CA MET A 786 1.58 -0.05 37.81
C MET A 786 3.11 0.05 37.80
N ASP A 787 3.77 -0.16 38.95
CA ASP A 787 5.24 -0.19 39.07
C ASP A 787 5.88 -1.16 38.05
N PHE A 788 5.32 -2.36 37.89
CA PHE A 788 5.80 -3.31 36.89
C PHE A 788 5.64 -2.82 35.45
N THR A 789 4.48 -2.24 35.08
CA THR A 789 4.28 -1.66 33.73
C THR A 789 5.24 -0.52 33.45
N LEU A 790 5.50 0.34 34.44
CA LEU A 790 6.37 1.50 34.29
C LEU A 790 7.85 1.09 34.23
N VAL A 791 8.30 0.13 35.04
CA VAL A 791 9.64 -0.47 34.93
C VAL A 791 9.80 -1.20 33.59
N THR A 792 8.74 -1.81 33.06
CA THR A 792 8.77 -2.45 31.73
C THR A 792 8.84 -1.44 30.60
N LEU A 793 8.08 -0.33 30.68
CA LEU A 793 8.20 0.80 29.76
C LEU A 793 9.60 1.42 29.80
N GLN A 794 10.16 1.63 30.99
CA GLN A 794 11.53 2.13 31.19
C GLN A 794 12.58 1.20 30.54
N LYS A 795 12.46 -0.13 30.73
CA LYS A 795 13.32 -1.14 30.08
C LYS A 795 13.21 -1.16 28.54
N LEU A 796 12.12 -0.64 27.96
CA LEU A 796 11.86 -0.63 26.51
C LEU A 796 12.12 0.74 25.86
N SER A 797 12.15 1.82 26.63
CA SER A 797 12.32 3.19 26.15
C SER A 797 13.77 3.50 25.73
N SER A 798 13.98 4.67 25.13
CA SER A 798 15.32 5.12 24.77
C SER A 798 16.04 5.77 25.97
N PRO A 799 17.35 5.53 26.20
CA PRO A 799 18.09 6.12 27.33
C PRO A 799 18.11 7.66 27.37
N ALA A 800 17.75 8.33 26.27
CA ALA A 800 17.62 9.78 26.21
C ALA A 800 16.32 10.30 26.85
N LYS A 801 15.35 9.42 27.12
CA LYS A 801 14.06 9.72 27.77
C LYS A 801 13.84 8.97 29.08
N GLU A 802 14.73 8.07 29.47
CA GLU A 802 14.60 7.28 30.71
C GLU A 802 14.39 8.18 31.94
N ASP A 803 15.13 9.29 32.04
CA ASP A 803 14.99 10.28 33.11
C ASP A 803 13.69 11.13 33.00
N GLU A 804 13.23 11.43 31.78
CA GLU A 804 11.99 12.20 31.53
C GLU A 804 10.75 11.36 31.91
N LEU A 805 10.69 10.11 31.42
CA LEU A 805 9.66 9.13 31.79
C LEU A 805 9.62 8.95 33.30
N LYS A 806 10.78 8.78 33.94
CA LYS A 806 10.90 8.58 35.40
C LYS A 806 10.42 9.80 36.20
N ALA A 807 10.71 11.02 35.75
CA ALA A 807 10.18 12.23 36.36
C ALA A 807 8.65 12.34 36.21
N ASN A 808 8.12 12.02 35.03
CA ASN A 808 6.67 11.98 34.77
C ASN A 808 5.97 10.92 35.63
N CYS A 809 6.54 9.72 35.76
CA CYS A 809 6.04 8.66 36.64
C CYS A 809 6.02 9.10 38.11
N GLN A 810 7.11 9.70 38.62
CA GLN A 810 7.16 10.19 40.00
C GLN A 810 6.13 11.29 40.27
N LYS A 811 5.94 12.20 39.32
CA LYS A 811 4.89 13.22 39.38
C LYS A 811 3.50 12.60 39.40
N LEU A 812 3.23 11.64 38.51
CA LEU A 812 1.96 10.91 38.45
C LEU A 812 1.69 10.17 39.78
N PHE A 813 2.66 9.48 40.36
CA PHE A 813 2.47 8.80 41.66
C PHE A 813 2.14 9.79 42.79
N GLY A 814 2.72 10.99 42.80
CA GLY A 814 2.30 12.06 43.70
C GLY A 814 0.84 12.47 43.47
N GLU A 815 0.49 12.81 42.22
CA GLU A 815 -0.87 13.20 41.82
C GLU A 815 -1.91 12.10 42.11
N LEU A 816 -1.54 10.80 42.01
CA LEU A 816 -2.41 9.67 42.36
C LEU A 816 -2.53 9.47 43.87
N ALA A 817 -1.44 9.60 44.63
CA ALA A 817 -1.46 9.52 46.08
C ALA A 817 -2.35 10.60 46.69
N ASP A 818 -2.20 11.86 46.24
CA ASP A 818 -3.04 12.99 46.66
C ASP A 818 -4.53 12.71 46.43
N ILE A 819 -4.89 12.18 45.25
CA ILE A 819 -6.29 11.80 44.92
C ILE A 819 -6.80 10.65 45.83
N CYS A 820 -5.93 9.74 46.26
CA CYS A 820 -6.34 8.64 47.14
C CYS A 820 -6.58 9.09 48.59
N MET A 821 -6.00 10.20 49.03
CA MET A 821 -6.18 10.72 50.40
C MET A 821 -7.62 11.16 50.71
N ASP A 822 -8.42 11.51 49.69
CA ASP A 822 -9.84 11.87 49.84
C ASP A 822 -10.75 10.68 50.27
N GLY A 823 -10.23 9.44 50.25
CA GLY A 823 -10.91 8.26 50.81
C GLY A 823 -12.24 7.85 50.16
N SER A 824 -12.59 8.40 48.99
CA SER A 824 -13.88 8.18 48.33
C SER A 824 -13.81 7.17 47.18
N GLU A 825 -14.89 6.40 46.96
CA GLU A 825 -14.99 5.49 45.80
C GLU A 825 -14.80 6.24 44.46
N ASN A 826 -15.24 7.49 44.37
CA ASN A 826 -15.09 8.33 43.19
C ASN A 826 -13.63 8.76 42.94
N SER A 827 -12.85 9.04 43.99
CA SER A 827 -11.45 9.43 43.85
C SER A 827 -10.56 8.23 43.53
N PHE A 828 -10.86 7.03 44.05
CA PHE A 828 -10.25 5.79 43.56
C PHE A 828 -10.50 5.56 42.05
N ILE A 829 -11.75 5.72 41.59
CA ILE A 829 -12.10 5.60 40.16
C ILE A 829 -11.31 6.63 39.32
N LEU A 830 -11.17 7.87 39.80
CA LEU A 830 -10.40 8.91 39.13
C LEU A 830 -8.91 8.57 39.05
N ALA A 831 -8.32 8.07 40.13
CA ALA A 831 -6.92 7.64 40.17
C ALA A 831 -6.65 6.48 39.21
N LEU A 832 -7.51 5.46 39.22
CA LEU A 832 -7.44 4.30 38.33
C LEU A 832 -7.52 4.70 36.85
N VAL A 833 -8.47 5.57 36.48
CA VAL A 833 -8.58 6.12 35.12
C VAL A 833 -7.33 6.90 34.71
N ARG A 834 -6.78 7.73 35.61
CA ARG A 834 -5.60 8.56 35.33
C ARG A 834 -4.33 7.73 35.15
N GLY A 835 -4.14 6.68 35.94
CA GLY A 835 -3.04 5.72 35.79
C GLY A 835 -3.12 4.92 34.47
N LEU A 836 -4.30 4.38 34.16
CA LEU A 836 -4.57 3.68 32.88
C LEU A 836 -4.29 4.56 31.67
N ARG A 837 -4.76 5.80 31.72
CA ARG A 837 -4.56 6.79 30.66
C ARG A 837 -3.06 7.02 30.41
N PHE A 838 -2.30 7.30 31.47
CA PHE A 838 -0.86 7.54 31.37
C PHE A 838 -0.09 6.33 30.79
N VAL A 839 -0.38 5.11 31.26
CA VAL A 839 0.27 3.89 30.74
C VAL A 839 -0.03 3.69 29.25
N LEU A 840 -1.26 3.95 28.80
CA LEU A 840 -1.60 3.86 27.38
C LEU A 840 -0.99 5.00 26.55
N GLU A 841 -0.91 6.22 27.06
CA GLU A 841 -0.23 7.35 26.41
C GLU A 841 1.27 7.07 26.22
N GLU A 842 1.96 6.58 27.25
CA GLU A 842 3.38 6.20 27.18
C GLU A 842 3.62 4.98 26.27
N ILE A 843 2.70 4.00 26.21
CA ILE A 843 2.75 2.91 25.21
C ILE A 843 2.69 3.46 23.78
N GLN A 844 1.89 4.50 23.52
CA GLN A 844 1.82 5.13 22.19
C GLN A 844 3.05 5.96 21.85
N LEU A 845 3.67 6.64 22.84
CA LEU A 845 4.96 7.32 22.66
C LEU A 845 6.08 6.30 22.38
N LEU A 846 6.12 5.19 23.13
CA LEU A 846 7.06 4.08 22.93
C LEU A 846 6.90 3.44 21.53
N LYS A 847 5.67 3.26 21.04
CA LYS A 847 5.41 2.81 19.66
C LYS A 847 6.03 3.76 18.63
N GLN A 848 5.87 5.07 18.81
CA GLN A 848 6.45 6.07 17.92
C GLN A 848 7.99 6.01 17.95
N GLU A 849 8.61 5.91 19.14
CA GLU A 849 10.06 5.74 19.27
C GLU A 849 10.59 4.45 18.64
N ILE A 850 9.94 3.32 18.87
CA ILE A 850 10.29 2.03 18.26
C ILE A 850 10.16 2.11 16.73
N SER A 851 9.18 2.84 16.19
CA SER A 851 9.08 3.09 14.74
C SER A 851 10.22 3.97 14.21
N LYS A 852 10.51 5.10 14.88
CA LYS A 852 11.59 6.07 14.57
C LYS A 852 12.96 5.36 14.61
N ALA A 853 13.16 4.46 15.57
CA ALA A 853 14.36 3.61 15.68
C ALA A 853 14.44 2.55 14.58
N ARG A 854 13.36 1.78 14.33
CA ARG A 854 13.31 0.77 13.26
C ARG A 854 13.59 1.36 11.88
N ILE A 855 13.07 2.56 11.58
CA ILE A 855 13.29 3.17 10.27
C ILE A 855 14.69 3.79 10.16
N ARG A 856 15.27 4.33 11.25
CA ARG A 856 16.70 4.67 11.31
C ARG A 856 17.61 3.45 11.07
N MET A 857 17.24 2.25 11.55
CA MET A 857 17.95 1.01 11.22
C MET A 857 17.84 0.60 9.74
N LEU A 858 16.78 1.05 9.04
CA LEU A 858 16.57 0.82 7.61
C LEU A 858 17.18 1.94 6.73
N GLU A 859 17.54 3.09 7.31
CA GLU A 859 18.05 4.27 6.59
C GLU A 859 19.19 3.96 5.58
N PRO A 860 20.19 3.08 5.87
CA PRO A 860 21.22 2.72 4.89
C PRO A 860 20.71 1.92 3.68
N ILE A 861 19.54 1.29 3.80
CA ILE A 861 18.84 0.59 2.71
C ILE A 861 17.93 1.57 1.95
N LEU A 862 17.26 2.47 2.69
CA LEU A 862 16.35 3.50 2.16
C LEU A 862 17.08 4.62 1.41
N LYS A 863 18.35 4.88 1.73
CA LYS A 863 19.25 5.76 0.96
C LYS A 863 20.07 5.02 -0.12
N GLY A 864 19.99 3.70 -0.15
CA GLY A 864 20.74 2.87 -1.10
C GLY A 864 20.06 2.71 -2.45
N THR A 865 20.78 2.14 -3.43
CA THR A 865 20.24 1.86 -4.78
C THR A 865 18.97 0.99 -4.78
N GLY A 866 18.77 0.16 -3.74
CA GLY A 866 17.54 -0.62 -3.56
C GLY A 866 16.27 0.20 -3.41
N ALA A 867 16.36 1.43 -2.90
CA ALA A 867 15.25 2.37 -2.77
C ALA A 867 14.85 2.98 -4.13
N LEU A 868 15.83 3.43 -4.92
CA LEU A 868 15.60 3.87 -6.31
C LEU A 868 14.95 2.75 -7.14
N ASP A 869 15.41 1.52 -6.94
CA ASP A 869 14.91 0.33 -7.60
C ASP A 869 13.54 -0.14 -7.05
N TYR A 870 13.12 0.31 -5.87
CA TYR A 870 11.77 0.12 -5.33
C TYR A 870 10.80 1.14 -5.95
N LEU A 871 11.14 2.44 -5.91
CA LEU A 871 10.32 3.50 -6.51
C LEU A 871 10.13 3.28 -8.01
N ARG A 872 11.17 2.86 -8.73
CA ARG A 872 11.09 2.51 -10.16
C ARG A 872 10.08 1.38 -10.42
N LYS A 873 10.02 0.36 -9.56
CA LYS A 873 9.06 -0.75 -9.66
C LYS A 873 7.64 -0.33 -9.29
N ALA A 874 7.47 0.52 -8.28
CA ALA A 874 6.18 1.10 -7.91
C ALA A 874 5.62 1.99 -9.03
N PHE A 875 6.45 2.87 -9.60
CA PHE A 875 6.09 3.69 -10.75
C PHE A 875 5.73 2.83 -11.98
N THR A 876 6.49 1.77 -12.27
CA THR A 876 6.16 0.80 -13.34
C THR A 876 4.81 0.10 -13.09
N LYS A 877 4.46 -0.19 -11.83
CA LYS A 877 3.16 -0.77 -11.44
C LYS A 877 2.00 0.21 -11.66
N ARG A 878 2.23 1.51 -11.47
CA ARG A 878 1.22 2.59 -11.64
C ARG A 878 1.04 3.01 -13.12
N TYR A 879 2.13 3.34 -13.81
CA TYR A 879 2.12 4.02 -15.11
C TYR A 879 2.64 3.16 -16.29
N GLY A 880 2.99 1.90 -16.03
CA GLY A 880 3.44 0.94 -17.05
C GLY A 880 4.91 1.08 -17.45
N LEU A 881 5.28 0.38 -18.51
CA LEU A 881 6.65 0.36 -19.06
C LEU A 881 6.99 1.68 -19.77
N PRO A 882 8.29 2.07 -19.86
CA PRO A 882 8.73 3.31 -20.52
C PRO A 882 8.21 3.52 -21.95
N SER A 883 8.01 2.45 -22.72
CA SER A 883 7.46 2.52 -24.08
C SER A 883 6.01 3.02 -24.17
N MET A 884 5.27 3.06 -23.05
CA MET A 884 3.90 3.59 -22.98
C MET A 884 3.86 5.06 -22.55
N ALA A 885 5.00 5.68 -22.19
CA ALA A 885 5.08 6.99 -21.52
C ALA A 885 4.28 8.10 -22.22
N MET A 886 4.31 8.16 -23.56
CA MET A 886 3.55 9.14 -24.36
C MET A 886 2.02 9.07 -24.15
N THR A 887 1.50 7.93 -23.67
CA THR A 887 0.08 7.71 -23.39
C THR A 887 -0.27 7.71 -21.91
N THR A 888 0.72 7.56 -21.02
CA THR A 888 0.49 7.45 -19.56
C THR A 888 1.04 8.60 -18.73
N LEU A 889 1.84 9.50 -19.31
CA LEU A 889 2.49 10.64 -18.63
C LEU A 889 2.29 11.99 -19.36
N PRO A 890 1.04 12.40 -19.70
CA PRO A 890 0.79 13.62 -20.48
C PRO A 890 1.23 14.92 -19.80
N LEU A 891 1.12 15.06 -18.47
CA LEU A 891 1.54 16.29 -17.77
C LEU A 891 3.06 16.41 -17.72
N THR A 892 3.76 15.30 -17.46
CA THR A 892 5.22 15.22 -17.56
C THR A 892 5.72 15.54 -18.98
N TRP A 893 5.05 15.06 -20.03
CA TRP A 893 5.36 15.45 -21.42
C TRP A 893 5.21 16.96 -21.64
N GLN A 894 4.06 17.54 -21.28
CA GLN A 894 3.79 18.97 -21.47
C GLN A 894 4.77 19.85 -20.69
N TRP A 895 5.12 19.46 -19.47
CA TRP A 895 6.10 20.14 -18.63
C TRP A 895 7.50 20.14 -19.26
N LEU A 896 8.02 18.99 -19.69
CA LEU A 896 9.32 18.90 -20.37
C LEU A 896 9.34 19.71 -21.69
N LEU A 897 8.24 19.68 -22.45
CA LEU A 897 8.10 20.42 -23.71
C LEU A 897 8.20 21.93 -23.49
N SER A 898 7.64 22.46 -22.40
CA SER A 898 7.72 23.89 -22.03
C SER A 898 9.14 24.40 -21.71
N VAL A 899 10.11 23.50 -21.55
CA VAL A 899 11.52 23.80 -21.31
C VAL A 899 12.33 23.71 -22.60
N LYS A 900 12.00 22.75 -23.48
CA LYS A 900 12.79 22.35 -24.66
C LYS A 900 13.29 23.53 -25.48
N ASP A 901 12.41 24.41 -25.92
CA ASP A 901 12.75 25.52 -26.84
C ASP A 901 13.74 26.55 -26.25
N SER A 902 13.85 26.60 -24.92
CA SER A 902 14.77 27.47 -24.19
C SER A 902 16.05 26.79 -23.70
N MET A 903 16.11 25.45 -23.74
CA MET A 903 17.16 24.66 -23.08
C MET A 903 18.57 25.03 -23.55
N ASP A 904 18.79 25.03 -24.86
CA ASP A 904 20.12 25.29 -25.44
C ASP A 904 20.56 26.74 -25.21
N GLN A 905 19.62 27.70 -25.21
CA GLN A 905 19.91 29.09 -24.87
C GLN A 905 20.32 29.22 -23.39
N GLU A 906 19.48 28.74 -22.46
CA GLU A 906 19.71 28.83 -21.01
C GLU A 906 21.05 28.18 -20.60
N PHE A 907 21.42 27.07 -21.24
CA PHE A 907 22.68 26.36 -21.00
C PHE A 907 23.90 27.04 -21.62
N ASN A 908 23.76 27.65 -22.81
CA ASN A 908 24.84 28.44 -23.41
C ASN A 908 25.08 29.74 -22.63
N GLU A 909 24.02 30.45 -22.21
CA GLU A 909 24.16 31.61 -21.31
C GLU A 909 24.84 31.25 -19.98
N HIS A 910 24.57 30.06 -19.43
CA HIS A 910 25.24 29.56 -18.23
C HIS A 910 26.74 29.28 -18.46
N LYS A 911 27.11 28.67 -19.60
CA LYS A 911 28.51 28.46 -20.01
C LYS A 911 29.25 29.79 -20.25
N GLU A 912 28.60 30.76 -20.89
CA GLU A 912 29.16 32.10 -21.05
C GLU A 912 29.41 32.75 -19.69
N ALA A 913 28.45 32.67 -18.76
CA ALA A 913 28.60 33.20 -17.41
C ALA A 913 29.77 32.55 -16.65
N LEU A 914 29.90 31.22 -16.68
CA LEU A 914 31.04 30.48 -16.13
C LEU A 914 32.37 30.96 -16.75
N SER A 915 32.45 31.02 -18.08
CA SER A 915 33.66 31.48 -18.78
C SER A 915 34.04 32.92 -18.41
N SER A 916 33.06 33.79 -18.18
CA SER A 916 33.29 35.17 -17.77
C SER A 916 33.89 35.27 -16.36
N LEU A 917 33.43 34.43 -15.41
CA LEU A 917 34.03 34.28 -14.07
C LEU A 917 35.48 33.79 -14.16
N THR A 918 35.76 32.79 -15.00
CA THR A 918 37.14 32.28 -15.20
C THR A 918 38.05 33.31 -15.89
N SER A 919 37.51 34.15 -16.79
CA SER A 919 38.28 35.12 -17.57
C SER A 919 38.84 36.30 -16.77
N GLY A 920 38.26 36.60 -15.60
CA GLY A 920 38.69 37.69 -14.72
C GLY A 920 38.54 39.10 -15.28
N GLN A 921 37.82 39.32 -16.39
CA GLN A 921 37.59 40.66 -16.94
C GLN A 921 36.72 41.54 -16.03
N ASP A 922 37.15 42.79 -15.82
CA ASP A 922 36.39 43.81 -15.09
C ASP A 922 35.12 44.22 -15.85
N ARG A 923 34.03 43.46 -15.68
CA ARG A 923 32.69 43.89 -16.11
C ARG A 923 32.23 45.06 -15.23
N PHE A 924 32.23 46.25 -15.81
CA PHE A 924 31.48 47.42 -15.32
C PHE A 924 29.97 47.11 -15.37
N LEU A 925 29.46 46.45 -14.32
CA LEU A 925 28.03 46.24 -14.13
C LEU A 925 27.38 47.56 -13.65
N PRO A 926 26.17 47.90 -14.13
CA PRO A 926 25.46 49.08 -13.65
C PRO A 926 25.09 48.93 -12.17
N SER A 927 25.19 50.02 -11.41
CA SER A 927 24.74 50.05 -10.01
C SER A 927 23.25 49.72 -9.91
N ALA A 928 22.86 49.02 -8.83
CA ALA A 928 21.48 48.59 -8.57
C ALA A 928 20.56 49.76 -8.14
N THR A 929 20.31 50.70 -9.05
CA THR A 929 19.45 51.87 -8.86
C THR A 929 18.38 51.95 -9.95
N LEU A 930 17.11 51.89 -9.56
CA LEU A 930 15.96 52.02 -10.46
C LEU A 930 15.78 53.47 -10.95
N ARG A 931 16.68 53.94 -11.82
CA ARG A 931 16.59 55.23 -12.52
C ARG A 931 16.85 55.11 -14.02
N THR A 932 15.95 55.68 -14.81
CA THR A 932 16.22 56.08 -16.18
C THR A 932 17.20 57.27 -16.17
N GLY A 933 18.49 56.99 -16.35
CA GLY A 933 19.57 57.98 -16.46
C GLY A 933 20.37 58.20 -15.17
N GLY A 934 21.70 58.00 -15.27
CA GLY A 934 22.67 58.27 -14.20
C GLY A 934 23.56 57.08 -13.85
N SER A 935 24.66 56.90 -14.59
CA SER A 935 25.63 55.82 -14.37
C SER A 935 26.65 56.16 -13.28
N PHE A 936 26.50 55.57 -12.09
CA PHE A 936 27.57 55.53 -11.09
C PHE A 936 28.37 54.22 -11.24
N SER A 937 29.66 54.36 -11.56
CA SER A 937 30.62 53.27 -11.72
C SER A 937 31.40 53.04 -10.42
N VAL A 938 31.10 51.95 -9.71
CA VAL A 938 31.87 51.52 -8.53
C VAL A 938 33.06 50.67 -8.98
N LYS A 939 34.28 51.10 -8.63
CA LYS A 939 35.53 50.38 -8.94
C LYS A 939 35.86 49.42 -7.80
N MET A 940 36.00 48.12 -8.07
CA MET A 940 36.40 47.16 -7.02
C MET A 940 37.87 47.32 -6.63
N ASN A 941 38.12 47.33 -5.32
CA ASN A 941 39.39 46.90 -4.74
C ASN A 941 39.16 45.49 -4.18
N LYS A 942 39.86 44.47 -4.71
CA LYS A 942 39.87 43.12 -4.13
C LYS A 942 40.75 43.11 -2.88
N ASN A 943 40.15 43.27 -1.70
CA ASN A 943 40.83 43.07 -0.41
C ASN A 943 39.93 42.27 0.55
N HIS A 944 40.50 41.21 1.12
CA HIS A 944 39.99 40.41 2.24
C HIS A 944 38.58 39.81 2.11
N ALA A 945 38.49 38.68 1.41
CA ALA A 945 37.64 37.57 1.87
C ALA A 945 38.56 36.54 2.57
N SER A 946 38.26 36.16 3.81
CA SER A 946 39.00 35.15 4.56
C SER A 946 38.50 33.73 4.25
N PRO A 947 39.36 32.70 4.23
CA PRO A 947 38.94 31.33 3.99
C PRO A 947 38.27 30.75 5.25
N LEU A 948 36.94 30.63 5.26
CA LEU A 948 36.24 29.81 6.25
C LEU A 948 36.38 28.33 5.90
N THR A 949 37.26 27.64 6.62
CA THR A 949 37.36 26.17 6.60
C THR A 949 36.32 25.55 7.52
N SER A 950 35.08 25.40 7.04
CA SER A 950 34.02 24.64 7.73
C SER A 950 34.11 23.16 7.36
N THR A 951 34.77 22.36 8.19
CA THR A 951 35.01 20.92 7.95
C THR A 951 33.77 20.07 8.29
N GLU A 952 32.69 20.23 7.54
CA GLU A 952 31.56 19.28 7.55
C GLU A 952 31.36 18.70 6.15
N ALA A 953 31.22 17.37 6.08
CA ALA A 953 31.04 16.64 4.83
C ALA A 953 29.57 16.70 4.37
N VAL A 954 29.18 17.84 3.82
CA VAL A 954 27.97 17.96 3.00
C VAL A 954 28.20 17.21 1.69
N ASP A 955 27.25 16.37 1.27
CA ASP A 955 27.32 15.72 -0.06
C ASP A 955 27.32 16.80 -1.15
N GLU A 956 28.45 16.97 -1.84
CA GLU A 956 28.58 17.96 -2.92
C GLU A 956 27.69 17.57 -4.11
N CYS A 957 26.56 18.28 -4.24
CA CYS A 957 25.56 18.01 -5.25
C CYS A 957 26.09 18.35 -6.64
N GLN A 958 26.25 17.32 -7.48
CA GLN A 958 27.02 17.38 -8.72
C GLN A 958 26.52 18.44 -9.73
N GLU A 959 27.50 19.13 -10.32
CA GLU A 959 27.35 20.02 -11.48
C GLU A 959 26.64 19.28 -12.64
N CYS A 960 25.86 20.01 -13.43
CA CYS A 960 25.12 19.45 -14.57
C CYS A 960 26.07 19.22 -15.75
N THR A 961 26.26 17.95 -16.13
CA THR A 961 27.10 17.49 -17.25
C THR A 961 26.66 18.04 -18.62
N GLY A 962 25.41 18.49 -18.74
CA GLY A 962 24.77 18.82 -20.01
C GLY A 962 24.00 17.65 -20.66
N ASP A 963 23.82 16.54 -19.95
CA ASP A 963 22.95 15.46 -20.39
C ASP A 963 21.51 15.95 -20.55
N LYS A 964 20.93 15.82 -21.76
CA LYS A 964 19.64 16.44 -22.14
C LYS A 964 18.51 16.19 -21.14
N VAL A 965 18.41 14.97 -20.59
CA VAL A 965 17.37 14.60 -19.62
C VAL A 965 17.58 15.30 -18.27
N ASP A 966 18.80 15.36 -17.75
CA ASP A 966 19.11 16.04 -16.49
C ASP A 966 18.91 17.55 -16.65
N LEU A 967 19.38 18.13 -17.75
CA LEU A 967 19.24 19.55 -18.07
C LEU A 967 17.76 19.98 -18.20
N LEU A 968 16.91 19.21 -18.90
CA LEU A 968 15.46 19.47 -18.98
C LEU A 968 14.77 19.35 -17.62
N VAL A 969 15.10 18.33 -16.82
CA VAL A 969 14.50 18.15 -15.49
C VAL A 969 14.92 19.28 -14.54
N ARG A 970 16.21 19.65 -14.53
CA ARG A 970 16.73 20.75 -13.70
C ARG A 970 16.12 22.10 -14.04
N LEU A 971 16.13 22.48 -15.32
CA LEU A 971 15.51 23.73 -15.79
C LEU A 971 13.99 23.70 -15.61
N GLY A 972 13.35 22.56 -15.83
CA GLY A 972 11.91 22.35 -15.61
C GLY A 972 11.49 22.50 -14.16
N LEU A 973 12.27 21.96 -13.21
CA LEU A 973 12.03 22.13 -11.78
C LEU A 973 12.24 23.58 -11.34
N LEU A 974 13.30 24.24 -11.83
CA LEU A 974 13.56 25.64 -11.55
C LEU A 974 12.41 26.55 -12.06
N LYS A 975 11.94 26.36 -13.29
CA LYS A 975 10.80 27.10 -13.85
C LYS A 975 9.48 26.82 -13.10
N LEU A 976 9.20 25.54 -12.79
CA LEU A 976 8.00 25.12 -12.06
C LEU A 976 7.88 25.80 -10.68
N VAL A 977 9.00 25.97 -10.00
CA VAL A 977 9.06 26.53 -8.63
C VAL A 977 9.23 28.06 -8.62
N ASN A 978 9.69 28.67 -9.71
CA ASN A 978 9.65 30.14 -9.91
C ASN A 978 8.30 30.65 -10.47
N ALA A 979 7.32 29.77 -10.68
CA ALA A 979 5.99 30.18 -11.11
C ALA A 979 5.29 31.07 -10.06
N VAL A 980 4.56 32.10 -10.53
CA VAL A 980 3.79 33.04 -9.69
C VAL A 980 2.51 32.38 -9.16
N SER A 981 1.91 31.46 -9.92
CA SER A 981 0.80 30.62 -9.48
C SER A 981 1.28 29.52 -8.53
N GLY A 982 0.70 29.47 -7.32
CA GLY A 982 0.99 28.41 -6.34
C GLY A 982 0.69 27.01 -6.88
N LEU A 983 1.62 26.07 -6.71
CA LEU A 983 1.52 24.71 -7.23
C LEU A 983 0.30 23.96 -6.66
N THR A 984 -0.57 23.49 -7.55
CA THR A 984 -1.69 22.59 -7.23
C THR A 984 -1.31 21.13 -7.52
N GLN A 985 -1.98 20.19 -6.85
CA GLN A 985 -1.70 18.76 -7.03
C GLN A 985 -2.16 18.24 -8.42
N GLU A 986 -3.21 18.83 -8.98
CA GLU A 986 -3.79 18.45 -10.28
C GLU A 986 -2.94 18.91 -11.48
N GLY A 987 -2.20 20.01 -11.35
CA GLY A 987 -1.33 20.55 -12.39
C GLY A 987 0.11 20.03 -12.36
N LEU A 988 0.42 19.07 -11.47
CA LEU A 988 1.78 18.58 -11.26
C LEU A 988 2.10 17.39 -12.18
N PRO A 989 3.30 17.35 -12.82
CA PRO A 989 3.78 16.19 -13.58
C PRO A 989 3.64 14.86 -12.82
N GLU A 990 3.25 13.80 -13.51
CA GLU A 990 2.99 12.49 -12.89
C GLU A 990 4.27 11.91 -12.24
N THR A 991 5.43 12.21 -12.83
CA THR A 991 6.76 11.87 -12.29
C THR A 991 7.17 12.69 -11.05
N LEU A 992 6.41 13.69 -10.64
CA LEU A 992 6.71 14.57 -9.49
C LEU A 992 5.69 14.47 -8.34
N GLN A 993 4.67 13.61 -8.45
CA GLN A 993 3.59 13.47 -7.43
C GLN A 993 4.11 13.26 -6.01
N LEU A 994 5.14 12.42 -5.82
CA LEU A 994 5.76 12.17 -4.50
C LEU A 994 6.54 13.38 -3.94
N ASN A 995 6.81 14.40 -4.78
CA ASN A 995 7.61 15.58 -4.43
C ASN A 995 6.75 16.85 -4.21
N PHE A 996 5.42 16.77 -4.34
CA PHE A 996 4.51 17.92 -4.30
C PHE A 996 4.76 18.88 -3.11
N PHE A 997 4.73 18.36 -1.89
CA PHE A 997 4.91 19.18 -0.68
C PHE A 997 6.29 19.85 -0.62
N ARG A 998 7.35 19.15 -1.05
CA ARG A 998 8.70 19.71 -1.07
C ARG A 998 8.83 20.83 -2.10
N LEU A 999 8.30 20.63 -3.32
CA LEU A 999 8.31 21.64 -4.38
C LEU A 999 7.47 22.86 -3.99
N ARG A 1000 6.31 22.67 -3.34
CA ARG A 1000 5.47 23.77 -2.82
C ARG A 1000 6.15 24.53 -1.66
N ALA A 1001 6.88 23.83 -0.78
CA ALA A 1001 7.69 24.46 0.26
C ALA A 1001 8.87 25.27 -0.34
N THR A 1002 9.56 24.75 -1.36
CA THR A 1002 10.59 25.52 -2.07
C THR A 1002 10.00 26.71 -2.83
N GLN A 1003 8.79 26.59 -3.40
CA GLN A 1003 8.10 27.72 -4.04
C GLN A 1003 7.80 28.81 -3.01
N ALA A 1004 7.28 28.45 -1.83
CA ALA A 1004 7.07 29.40 -0.74
C ALA A 1004 8.38 30.09 -0.32
N LYS A 1005 9.50 29.36 -0.20
CA LYS A 1005 10.82 29.96 0.04
C LYS A 1005 11.25 30.93 -1.07
N ILE A 1006 11.14 30.56 -2.34
CA ILE A 1006 11.52 31.45 -3.45
C ILE A 1006 10.64 32.70 -3.51
N GLN A 1007 9.33 32.58 -3.24
CA GLN A 1007 8.45 33.76 -3.15
C GLN A 1007 8.77 34.63 -1.92
N LYS A 1008 9.09 34.05 -0.74
CA LYS A 1008 9.61 34.78 0.43
C LYS A 1008 10.87 35.59 0.05
N ILE A 1009 11.80 34.97 -0.66
CA ILE A 1009 13.05 35.58 -1.13
C ILE A 1009 12.77 36.72 -2.15
N ILE A 1010 11.79 36.59 -3.05
CA ILE A 1010 11.34 37.67 -3.94
C ILE A 1010 10.76 38.86 -3.14
N VAL A 1011 9.95 38.60 -2.11
CA VAL A 1011 9.38 39.62 -1.22
C VAL A 1011 10.48 40.34 -0.42
N ILE A 1012 11.46 39.61 0.14
CA ILE A 1012 12.57 40.20 0.88
C ILE A 1012 13.49 41.00 -0.06
N ALA A 1013 13.80 40.49 -1.26
CA ALA A 1013 14.64 41.18 -2.24
C ALA A 1013 13.99 42.48 -2.76
N THR A 1014 12.68 42.47 -3.05
CA THR A 1014 11.94 43.69 -3.42
C THR A 1014 11.84 44.68 -2.25
N SER A 1015 11.61 44.18 -1.03
CA SER A 1015 11.62 44.96 0.22
C SER A 1015 12.95 45.71 0.42
N ILE A 1016 14.06 44.99 0.31
CA ILE A 1016 15.43 45.54 0.38
C ILE A 1016 15.69 46.55 -0.74
N LEU A 1017 15.29 46.25 -1.98
CA LEU A 1017 15.50 47.14 -3.14
C LEU A 1017 14.79 48.49 -2.94
N VAL A 1018 13.53 48.46 -2.49
CA VAL A 1018 12.77 49.68 -2.15
C VAL A 1018 13.40 50.38 -0.95
N GLN A 1019 13.79 49.66 0.11
CA GLN A 1019 14.45 50.25 1.27
C GLN A 1019 15.72 51.01 0.86
N ARG A 1020 16.59 50.36 0.06
CA ARG A 1020 17.84 50.94 -0.46
C ARG A 1020 17.58 52.18 -1.32
N GLN A 1021 16.57 52.14 -2.19
CA GLN A 1021 16.22 53.27 -3.06
C GLN A 1021 15.63 54.46 -2.30
N VAL A 1022 14.74 54.23 -1.32
CA VAL A 1022 14.13 55.31 -0.52
C VAL A 1022 15.20 56.00 0.33
N LEU A 1023 16.06 55.24 1.02
CA LEU A 1023 17.17 55.78 1.80
C LEU A 1023 18.14 56.63 0.98
N GLN A 1024 18.48 56.18 -0.24
CA GLN A 1024 19.30 56.96 -1.18
C GLN A 1024 18.57 58.21 -1.70
N SER A 1025 17.27 58.12 -1.96
CA SER A 1025 16.47 59.27 -2.44
C SER A 1025 16.35 60.40 -1.41
N MET A 1026 16.34 60.04 -0.11
CA MET A 1026 16.26 60.96 1.03
C MET A 1026 17.62 61.34 1.63
N GLN A 1027 18.73 60.88 1.02
CA GLN A 1027 20.11 61.13 1.48
C GLN A 1027 20.36 60.75 2.96
N MET A 1028 19.66 59.72 3.47
CA MET A 1028 19.66 59.34 4.88
C MET A 1028 20.95 58.66 5.37
N VAL A 1029 21.85 58.25 4.47
CA VAL A 1029 23.05 57.48 4.82
C VAL A 1029 24.26 57.96 4.02
N LEU A 1030 25.36 58.22 4.74
CA LEU A 1030 26.59 58.83 4.20
C LEU A 1030 27.64 57.81 3.70
N SER A 1031 27.44 56.51 3.96
CA SER A 1031 28.44 55.46 3.79
C SER A 1031 27.81 54.17 3.24
N ALA A 1032 28.48 53.55 2.26
CA ALA A 1032 28.04 52.30 1.66
C ALA A 1032 28.01 51.15 2.68
N ALA A 1033 28.97 51.11 3.60
CA ALA A 1033 29.03 50.08 4.65
C ALA A 1033 27.85 50.16 5.63
N ASP A 1034 27.28 51.36 5.83
CA ASP A 1034 26.15 51.56 6.73
C ASP A 1034 24.81 51.33 6.02
N MET A 1035 24.73 51.64 4.71
CA MET A 1035 23.62 51.17 3.86
C MET A 1035 23.51 49.64 3.90
N ASP A 1036 24.62 48.93 3.77
CA ASP A 1036 24.62 47.46 3.70
C ASP A 1036 24.33 46.80 5.06
N LYS A 1037 24.73 47.43 6.19
CA LYS A 1037 24.27 47.04 7.54
C LYS A 1037 22.75 47.19 7.70
N ILE A 1038 22.19 48.35 7.31
CA ILE A 1038 20.74 48.63 7.44
C ILE A 1038 19.94 47.65 6.58
N VAL A 1039 20.42 47.38 5.35
CA VAL A 1039 19.85 46.35 4.46
C VAL A 1039 19.95 44.95 5.06
N GLN A 1040 21.09 44.56 5.64
CA GLN A 1040 21.24 43.24 6.26
C GLN A 1040 20.37 43.08 7.51
N GLY A 1041 20.17 44.14 8.29
CA GLY A 1041 19.24 44.17 9.43
C GLY A 1041 17.78 44.06 8.97
N GLY A 1042 17.39 44.84 7.95
CA GLY A 1042 16.06 44.77 7.34
C GLY A 1042 15.75 43.40 6.74
N ALA A 1043 16.72 42.79 6.05
CA ALA A 1043 16.62 41.45 5.49
C ALA A 1043 16.21 40.41 6.56
N LYS A 1044 16.93 40.41 7.69
CA LYS A 1044 16.67 39.48 8.81
C LYS A 1044 15.33 39.77 9.48
N ALA A 1045 15.04 41.03 9.81
CA ALA A 1045 13.79 41.42 10.46
C ALA A 1045 12.54 41.08 9.61
N VAL A 1046 12.61 41.20 8.28
CA VAL A 1046 11.53 40.77 7.38
C VAL A 1046 11.49 39.24 7.23
N SER A 1047 12.64 38.55 7.21
CA SER A 1047 12.68 37.08 7.17
C SER A 1047 12.05 36.48 8.45
N GLU A 1048 12.34 37.05 9.62
CA GLU A 1048 11.77 36.68 10.93
C GLU A 1048 10.25 37.02 11.04
N LEU A 1049 9.81 38.16 10.49
CA LEU A 1049 8.39 38.51 10.40
C LEU A 1049 7.63 37.47 9.56
N LEU A 1050 8.15 37.13 8.38
CA LEU A 1050 7.51 36.20 7.45
C LEU A 1050 7.57 34.72 7.88
N ASP A 1051 8.44 34.36 8.83
CA ASP A 1051 8.42 33.03 9.48
C ASP A 1051 7.46 32.97 10.69
N SER A 1052 7.04 34.11 11.23
CA SER A 1052 6.17 34.20 12.41
C SER A 1052 4.72 34.59 12.10
N ASN A 1053 4.49 35.40 11.06
CA ASN A 1053 3.17 35.74 10.53
C ASN A 1053 3.07 35.39 9.03
N ASN A 1054 2.30 34.35 8.69
CA ASN A 1054 2.04 33.94 7.31
C ASN A 1054 1.19 34.96 6.53
N ASP A 1055 0.39 35.76 7.24
CA ASP A 1055 -0.58 36.72 6.69
C ASP A 1055 -0.10 38.18 6.91
N ALA A 1056 1.22 38.39 6.94
CA ALA A 1056 1.84 39.70 7.21
C ALA A 1056 1.54 40.73 6.10
N ASP A 1057 0.90 41.84 6.48
CA ASP A 1057 0.58 42.93 5.56
C ASP A 1057 1.83 43.75 5.17
N ILE A 1058 1.73 44.43 4.03
CA ILE A 1058 2.73 45.39 3.53
C ILE A 1058 3.06 46.46 4.59
N GLN A 1059 2.10 46.89 5.41
CA GLN A 1059 2.36 47.83 6.51
C GLN A 1059 3.22 47.21 7.63
N GLU A 1060 3.05 45.92 7.95
CA GLU A 1060 3.88 45.23 8.95
C GLU A 1060 5.33 45.13 8.45
N ILE A 1061 5.52 44.72 7.18
CA ILE A 1061 6.82 44.64 6.52
C ILE A 1061 7.52 46.01 6.56
N ILE A 1062 6.82 47.09 6.22
CA ILE A 1062 7.37 48.46 6.26
C ILE A 1062 7.74 48.88 7.69
N SER A 1063 6.94 48.51 8.69
CA SER A 1063 7.29 48.76 10.09
C SER A 1063 8.63 48.09 10.45
N THR A 1064 8.86 46.85 10.00
CA THR A 1064 10.12 46.14 10.28
C THR A 1064 11.32 46.68 9.49
N LEU A 1065 11.13 47.16 8.26
CA LEU A 1065 12.16 47.82 7.47
C LEU A 1065 12.62 49.17 8.04
N VAL A 1066 11.78 49.83 8.86
CA VAL A 1066 12.05 51.16 9.41
C VAL A 1066 12.54 51.14 10.87
N LYS A 1067 12.24 50.08 11.65
CA LYS A 1067 12.80 49.86 13.01
C LYS A 1067 14.33 50.08 13.14
N PRO A 1068 15.19 49.69 12.16
CA PRO A 1068 16.62 49.97 12.22
C PRO A 1068 17.01 51.46 12.16
N LEU A 1069 16.13 52.34 11.66
CA LEU A 1069 16.34 53.79 11.66
C LEU A 1069 15.86 54.45 12.97
N GLU A 1070 14.85 53.87 13.63
CA GLU A 1070 14.26 54.38 14.88
C GLU A 1070 15.24 54.34 16.07
N HIS A 1071 16.39 53.66 15.92
CA HIS A 1071 17.45 53.51 16.93
C HIS A 1071 18.70 54.38 16.65
N GLY A 1072 18.60 55.37 15.77
CA GLY A 1072 19.70 56.30 15.48
C GLY A 1072 19.90 57.34 16.56
N ASP A 1073 21.13 57.49 17.07
CA ASP A 1073 21.53 58.37 18.18
C ASP A 1073 21.45 59.89 17.88
N ASN A 1074 20.82 60.27 16.76
CA ASN A 1074 20.48 61.64 16.40
C ASN A 1074 18.96 61.70 16.16
N GLY A 1075 18.26 62.56 16.90
CA GLY A 1075 16.80 62.69 16.86
C GLY A 1075 16.26 62.82 15.44
N THR A 1076 15.64 61.76 14.94
CA THR A 1076 15.06 61.69 13.59
C THR A 1076 13.66 62.30 13.61
N ASP A 1077 13.38 63.24 12.69
CA ASP A 1077 12.03 63.81 12.58
C ASP A 1077 10.99 62.71 12.34
N GLU A 1078 10.06 62.53 13.28
CA GLU A 1078 8.88 61.66 13.11
C GLU A 1078 8.17 61.93 11.77
N MET A 1079 8.11 63.20 11.38
CA MET A 1079 7.50 63.63 10.13
C MET A 1079 8.23 63.10 8.88
N LYS A 1080 9.57 63.00 8.91
CA LYS A 1080 10.36 62.38 7.82
C LYS A 1080 10.23 60.86 7.85
N LEU A 1081 10.20 60.27 9.05
CA LEU A 1081 10.00 58.83 9.24
C LEU A 1081 8.65 58.37 8.69
N GLN A 1082 7.59 59.16 8.91
CA GLN A 1082 6.26 58.91 8.38
C GLN A 1082 6.21 59.05 6.85
N GLN A 1083 6.85 60.08 6.27
CA GLN A 1083 6.99 60.22 4.81
C GLN A 1083 7.73 59.03 4.19
N ILE A 1084 8.77 58.50 4.85
CA ILE A 1084 9.48 57.29 4.43
C ILE A 1084 8.52 56.08 4.43
N LYS A 1085 7.73 55.87 5.49
CA LYS A 1085 6.74 54.79 5.59
C LYS A 1085 5.69 54.89 4.47
N GLU A 1086 5.17 56.08 4.16
CA GLU A 1086 4.21 56.33 3.06
C GLU A 1086 4.78 56.15 1.65
N ILE A 1087 6.06 56.45 1.43
CA ILE A 1087 6.73 56.24 0.14
C ILE A 1087 7.02 54.75 -0.06
N MET A 1088 7.53 54.06 0.97
CA MET A 1088 7.72 52.60 0.92
C MET A 1088 6.38 51.88 0.68
N ALA A 1089 5.28 52.32 1.29
CA ALA A 1089 3.95 51.74 1.08
C ALA A 1089 3.50 51.81 -0.39
N ARG A 1090 3.63 52.98 -1.03
CA ARG A 1090 3.26 53.16 -2.44
C ARG A 1090 4.22 52.49 -3.42
N MET A 1091 5.49 52.31 -3.03
CA MET A 1091 6.45 51.57 -3.85
C MET A 1091 6.23 50.05 -3.76
N LEU A 1092 6.13 49.48 -2.56
CA LEU A 1092 5.98 48.03 -2.35
C LEU A 1092 4.63 47.50 -2.82
N SER A 1093 3.54 48.21 -2.53
CA SER A 1093 2.20 47.83 -3.03
C SER A 1093 2.08 47.85 -4.55
N LYS A 1094 3.02 48.49 -5.26
CA LYS A 1094 3.16 48.40 -6.73
C LYS A 1094 4.19 47.36 -7.16
N SER A 1095 5.39 47.34 -6.58
CA SER A 1095 6.49 46.44 -6.99
C SER A 1095 6.27 44.97 -6.65
N LEU A 1096 5.23 44.65 -5.87
CA LEU A 1096 4.77 43.28 -5.59
C LEU A 1096 3.60 42.84 -6.50
N GLN A 1097 3.08 43.70 -7.38
CA GLN A 1097 1.99 43.33 -8.29
C GLN A 1097 2.52 42.49 -9.47
N ALA A 1098 1.77 41.43 -9.79
CA ALA A 1098 2.07 40.57 -10.92
C ALA A 1098 2.06 41.37 -12.24
N GLY A 1099 3.21 41.40 -12.92
CA GLY A 1099 3.40 42.15 -14.16
C GLY A 1099 4.08 43.52 -14.01
N ASP A 1100 4.36 44.01 -12.79
CA ASP A 1100 5.20 45.20 -12.63
C ASP A 1100 6.65 44.92 -13.06
N ALA A 1101 7.29 45.92 -13.67
CA ALA A 1101 8.65 45.78 -14.20
C ALA A 1101 9.70 45.51 -13.12
N ILE A 1102 9.49 45.98 -11.88
CA ILE A 1102 10.37 45.70 -10.75
C ILE A 1102 10.22 44.23 -10.33
N PHE A 1103 8.98 43.75 -10.20
CA PHE A 1103 8.71 42.34 -9.88
C PHE A 1103 9.38 41.41 -10.90
N VAL A 1104 9.17 41.66 -12.19
CA VAL A 1104 9.75 40.85 -13.28
C VAL A 1104 11.29 40.90 -13.27
N HIS A 1105 11.90 42.06 -12.97
CA HIS A 1105 13.35 42.17 -12.88
C HIS A 1105 13.93 41.41 -11.69
N VAL A 1106 13.32 41.53 -10.49
CA VAL A 1106 13.78 40.84 -9.28
C VAL A 1106 13.56 39.32 -9.38
N ALA A 1107 12.40 38.88 -9.86
CA ALA A 1107 12.11 37.47 -10.12
C ALA A 1107 13.08 36.88 -11.15
N ARG A 1108 13.43 37.62 -12.22
CA ARG A 1108 14.43 37.18 -13.21
C ARG A 1108 15.84 37.07 -12.58
N ALA A 1109 16.25 38.01 -11.74
CA ALA A 1109 17.54 37.94 -11.06
C ALA A 1109 17.63 36.73 -10.11
N ILE A 1110 16.55 36.42 -9.39
CA ILE A 1110 16.47 35.27 -8.48
C ILE A 1110 16.39 33.94 -9.26
N TYR A 1111 15.66 33.89 -10.37
CA TYR A 1111 15.70 32.76 -11.30
C TYR A 1111 17.12 32.52 -11.87
N LEU A 1112 17.82 33.59 -12.29
CA LEU A 1112 19.20 33.49 -12.78
C LEU A 1112 20.18 33.06 -11.67
N ALA A 1113 19.98 33.52 -10.43
CA ALA A 1113 20.76 33.07 -9.29
C ALA A 1113 20.56 31.58 -9.02
N GLY A 1114 19.30 31.13 -9.05
CA GLY A 1114 18.95 29.72 -8.92
C GLY A 1114 19.46 28.87 -10.10
N ARG A 1115 19.47 29.39 -11.33
CA ARG A 1115 20.11 28.73 -12.49
C ARG A 1115 21.60 28.53 -12.28
N GLY A 1116 22.26 29.47 -11.61
CA GLY A 1116 23.65 29.36 -11.16
C GLY A 1116 23.90 28.12 -10.31
N VAL A 1117 23.14 27.94 -9.22
CA VAL A 1117 23.28 26.79 -8.29
C VAL A 1117 22.75 25.48 -8.89
N VAL A 1118 21.62 25.52 -9.60
CA VAL A 1118 20.97 24.31 -10.14
C VAL A 1118 21.83 23.64 -11.21
N LEU A 1119 22.52 24.42 -12.06
CA LEU A 1119 23.42 23.89 -13.09
C LEU A 1119 24.87 23.79 -12.61
N GLY A 1120 25.39 24.79 -11.89
CA GLY A 1120 26.77 24.86 -11.38
C GLY A 1120 27.00 24.21 -10.01
N GLY A 1121 26.05 23.39 -9.55
CA GLY A 1121 26.11 22.67 -8.27
C GLY A 1121 26.00 23.56 -7.03
N THR A 1122 25.98 22.92 -5.86
CA THR A 1122 26.00 23.62 -4.56
C THR A 1122 27.41 24.13 -4.17
N GLY A 1123 28.42 23.78 -4.96
CA GLY A 1123 29.81 24.18 -4.76
C GLY A 1123 30.09 25.65 -5.12
N ARG A 1124 31.39 25.98 -5.12
CA ARG A 1124 31.86 27.38 -5.25
C ARG A 1124 31.39 28.06 -6.56
N GLN A 1125 31.41 27.36 -7.69
CA GLN A 1125 31.07 27.95 -8.99
C GLN A 1125 29.60 28.38 -9.07
N GLY A 1126 28.67 27.50 -8.65
CA GLY A 1126 27.24 27.82 -8.56
C GLY A 1126 26.93 28.98 -7.61
N ARG A 1127 27.62 29.05 -6.46
CA ARG A 1127 27.51 30.19 -5.52
C ARG A 1127 28.05 31.50 -6.11
N GLU A 1128 29.21 31.50 -6.78
CA GLU A 1128 29.76 32.72 -7.39
C GLU A 1128 28.89 33.27 -8.54
N LEU A 1129 28.24 32.38 -9.30
CA LEU A 1129 27.20 32.74 -10.28
C LEU A 1129 25.95 33.32 -9.60
N ALA A 1130 25.48 32.69 -8.51
CA ALA A 1130 24.31 33.16 -7.77
C ALA A 1130 24.52 34.56 -7.20
N GLU A 1131 25.69 34.82 -6.60
CA GLU A 1131 26.07 36.15 -6.12
C GLU A 1131 26.09 37.17 -7.27
N ALA A 1132 26.66 36.82 -8.43
CA ALA A 1132 26.74 37.71 -9.59
C ALA A 1132 25.35 38.11 -10.16
N ALA A 1133 24.35 37.25 -10.05
CA ALA A 1133 22.96 37.60 -10.36
C ALA A 1133 22.34 38.49 -9.27
N LEU A 1134 22.51 38.13 -7.99
CA LEU A 1134 21.91 38.87 -6.86
C LEU A 1134 22.49 40.28 -6.67
N ARG A 1135 23.77 40.50 -7.02
CA ARG A 1135 24.39 41.84 -7.05
C ARG A 1135 23.64 42.84 -7.92
N GLN A 1136 22.93 42.40 -8.98
CA GLN A 1136 22.16 43.27 -9.87
C GLN A 1136 20.96 43.93 -9.17
N VAL A 1137 20.41 43.27 -8.15
CA VAL A 1137 19.28 43.73 -7.33
C VAL A 1137 19.76 44.23 -5.94
N GLY A 1138 21.03 44.00 -5.59
CA GLY A 1138 21.55 44.27 -4.25
C GLY A 1138 21.13 43.25 -3.19
N ALA A 1139 20.64 42.09 -3.60
CA ALA A 1139 20.06 41.05 -2.74
C ALA A 1139 21.08 39.96 -2.32
N THR A 1140 22.38 40.28 -2.29
CA THR A 1140 23.47 39.31 -2.00
C THR A 1140 23.37 38.69 -0.60
N VAL A 1141 22.72 39.37 0.34
CA VAL A 1141 22.42 38.85 1.70
C VAL A 1141 21.61 37.55 1.66
N LEU A 1142 20.82 37.32 0.59
CA LEU A 1142 19.94 36.15 0.45
C LEU A 1142 20.60 34.97 -0.28
N ILE A 1143 21.93 35.00 -0.51
CA ILE A 1143 22.64 33.95 -1.25
C ILE A 1143 22.51 32.57 -0.59
N ASP A 1144 22.57 32.50 0.74
CA ASP A 1144 22.42 31.25 1.48
C ASP A 1144 20.99 30.74 1.43
N GLU A 1145 19.98 31.61 1.61
CA GLU A 1145 18.56 31.24 1.48
C GLU A 1145 18.24 30.66 0.08
N ILE A 1146 18.85 31.23 -0.98
CA ILE A 1146 18.71 30.75 -2.36
C ILE A 1146 19.47 29.44 -2.59
N ALA A 1147 20.70 29.31 -2.10
CA ALA A 1147 21.48 28.08 -2.22
C ALA A 1147 20.78 26.91 -1.51
N ASP A 1148 20.23 27.15 -0.32
CA ASP A 1148 19.43 26.17 0.42
C ASP A 1148 18.15 25.80 -0.32
N ALA A 1149 17.38 26.79 -0.81
CA ALA A 1149 16.16 26.53 -1.58
C ALA A 1149 16.44 25.74 -2.87
N THR A 1150 17.57 25.99 -3.54
CA THR A 1150 17.88 25.37 -4.85
C THR A 1150 18.67 24.08 -4.77
N SER A 1151 19.42 23.83 -3.69
CA SER A 1151 20.02 22.51 -3.40
C SER A 1151 18.95 21.40 -3.35
N VAL A 1152 17.77 21.72 -2.78
CA VAL A 1152 16.59 20.85 -2.76
C VAL A 1152 16.10 20.51 -4.17
N LEU A 1153 16.21 21.44 -5.13
CA LEU A 1153 15.86 21.19 -6.53
C LEU A 1153 16.91 20.33 -7.25
N VAL A 1154 18.20 20.46 -6.91
CA VAL A 1154 19.26 19.59 -7.45
C VAL A 1154 19.09 18.16 -6.94
N MET A 1155 18.83 17.97 -5.65
CA MET A 1155 18.51 16.64 -5.10
C MET A 1155 17.24 16.06 -5.70
N ALA A 1156 16.19 16.87 -5.87
CA ALA A 1156 14.96 16.44 -6.56
C ALA A 1156 15.22 16.03 -8.01
N ALA A 1157 16.03 16.78 -8.76
CA ALA A 1157 16.44 16.40 -10.12
C ALA A 1157 17.18 15.07 -10.10
N HIS A 1158 18.20 14.92 -9.26
CA HIS A 1158 19.02 13.72 -9.16
C HIS A 1158 18.20 12.46 -8.84
N VAL A 1159 17.33 12.49 -7.82
CA VAL A 1159 16.47 11.35 -7.48
C VAL A 1159 15.48 11.06 -8.61
N THR A 1160 14.84 12.10 -9.16
CA THR A 1160 13.80 11.92 -10.19
C THR A 1160 14.38 11.40 -11.52
N VAL A 1161 15.57 11.85 -11.94
CA VAL A 1161 16.29 11.32 -13.10
C VAL A 1161 16.71 9.87 -12.86
N ASN A 1162 17.19 9.52 -11.67
CA ASN A 1162 17.55 8.13 -11.37
C ASN A 1162 16.34 7.17 -11.36
N VAL A 1163 15.18 7.59 -10.82
CA VAL A 1163 13.97 6.76 -10.78
C VAL A 1163 13.29 6.69 -12.15
N HIS A 1164 13.00 7.84 -12.76
CA HIS A 1164 12.14 7.98 -13.95
C HIS A 1164 12.89 8.19 -15.27
N GLY A 1165 14.23 8.27 -15.25
CA GLY A 1165 15.09 8.47 -16.43
C GLY A 1165 14.75 7.64 -17.67
N PRO A 1166 14.39 6.33 -17.56
CA PRO A 1166 13.97 5.54 -18.72
C PRO A 1166 12.69 6.04 -19.41
N TRP A 1167 11.74 6.60 -18.66
CA TRP A 1167 10.54 7.24 -19.21
C TRP A 1167 10.91 8.61 -19.80
N TYR A 1168 11.73 9.40 -19.10
CA TYR A 1168 12.20 10.69 -19.62
C TYR A 1168 12.97 10.57 -20.93
N ALA A 1169 13.86 9.59 -21.07
CA ALA A 1169 14.55 9.29 -22.33
C ALA A 1169 13.54 8.98 -23.44
N GLN A 1170 12.56 8.10 -23.19
CA GLN A 1170 11.51 7.79 -24.17
C GLN A 1170 10.59 8.97 -24.53
N LEU A 1171 10.41 9.95 -23.63
CA LEU A 1171 9.73 11.19 -24.00
C LEU A 1171 10.67 12.08 -24.85
N VAL A 1172 11.89 12.35 -24.39
CA VAL A 1172 12.86 13.23 -25.07
C VAL A 1172 13.29 12.70 -26.46
N ASP A 1173 13.38 11.39 -26.65
CA ASP A 1173 13.66 10.76 -27.96
C ASP A 1173 12.52 10.95 -28.97
N ASN A 1174 11.29 11.25 -28.50
CA ASN A 1174 10.10 11.50 -29.32
C ASN A 1174 9.73 13.00 -29.41
N MET A 1175 10.54 13.91 -28.84
CA MET A 1175 10.33 15.37 -28.86
C MET A 1175 11.03 16.07 -30.02
#